data_AF-A0AAV9ER78-F1
#
_entry.id   AF-A0AAV9ER78-F1
#
_cell.length_a   1.000
_cell.length_b   1.000
_cell.length_c   1.000
_cell.angle_alpha   90.00
_cell.angle_beta   90.00
_cell.angle_gamma   90.00
#
_symmetry.space_group_name_H-M   'P 1'
#
loop_
_entity.id
_entity.type
_entity.pdbx_description
1 polymer ?
#
loop_
_entity_poly.entity_id
_entity_poly.type
_entity_poly.pdbx_seq_one_letter_code
_entity_poly.pdbx_strand_id
1 'polypeptide(L)'
;MVLTTIDSAVYSATQVPKGPVHINCSFREPLEDIPCEWTLDCLKGLDLWISKAKPFTQYINIHNFHAFGGFHGKFVEIVEIIQNSCRGLLVIGAIHTEDEIWAALVLAKHLKWPVITDILSGLRLRKVLTSVSDIEKHIFFVDHFDHALFSDAVRSQAQPDVVVQIGSRMTSKRIAQLLEACSLCSYILVENHPHRHDPSHIITHRVQSTICEFADALIKIDFPRKTGNWNSFLQVVNKMVEWEIEFQIHAENTMTEPHVAHVIMEALRNDAALFIGNSMVIRDADMYGRGNTKDTINMSHVMSNWKVPCQFIRVAGNRGASGIDGLLSTAVGFATGCKKRVLCVVGDMSFLHDTNGLAILNQRISRKPITILVINNHGGAIFSLLPVAGMTQPRILNQYFYTSHNISINNLCKAHSLKHLHVQTKEDLQNALLSAQQSQTDCIIEVESSIKSNAIFHRILTKSARQAADCAMNVLTRFTYPNNVFNGIASCKINRMEYSLYRIQLSAPCTSTFLKEDRKKLHREGFVLSLFLDDGSVGFGEVAPTEIHKEDLLDVEEQLRFLLHMVHGAEISYLLSLLRGSFSSWIWRTLGIPSSSIFPSVRCGMEMAILHALAAKQGCYLVDVISGYGSSLMETSQLVKRESIINKSSPKVQICALLDSDGTPKQIAHIIAQLSNAGFKTIKLKVARRTNPDEDAAVIQEIRKEVGYGINLRADANRIWTYEEAIQFGSHLKCCDLQYIEEPVRREDDIIRFCEETGLPAALDETIDNIEGDPLDKLQHFVHPRIVALVIKPSMVGGFENAMKIAKWAHWHDKMAVISCAFESSLSLSAYVQFASYIESQNKVICRMMNKELPMTVAHGLGTYRWLREDLSTRPLKICVDPNGDTVEAAVEDAGLLLQDFQINHEAIQRSYKEEQFRIYQTMITHDGFSCSFTIRDSGPHELNNIIIFLHGYLGTSEDWIPIMKALSVTARCISIDLPGHGGSRIQQHVDKGAEKEISISIELIANMLHKLITEISSERVVLVGYSMGARIALYMALRYTKKFYLTKALMVLKINGAVIISGSPGLRDELGKRNRINQDDAKARYLLSHGLQSFLEAWYAADLWFSLRNHPHFQQIVDTRARHKDITNLARILSDSSVGRQPSLWEDLKHCKMPLLLVSGEKDAKFKQIAHQMHRELISTSSGRDSQVDYLTTVVEVPDCGHVVHLENPLPLINAVRKFFNRLRKRRSSNANNLQVSRWEQKQHE
;
A
#
# COMPACT_ATOMS: atom_id res chain seq x y z
N MET A 1 -41.59 -28.81 -42.39
CA MET A 1 -42.23 -27.91 -41.42
C MET A 1 -41.49 -27.92 -40.08
N VAL A 2 -41.34 -29.06 -39.39
CA VAL A 2 -40.66 -29.12 -38.08
C VAL A 2 -39.24 -28.52 -38.11
N LEU A 3 -38.38 -28.97 -39.02
CA LEU A 3 -36.99 -28.49 -39.13
C LEU A 3 -36.91 -26.98 -39.34
N THR A 4 -37.69 -26.45 -40.29
CA THR A 4 -37.74 -25.02 -40.60
C THR A 4 -38.31 -24.18 -39.45
N THR A 5 -39.29 -24.72 -38.69
CA THR A 5 -39.87 -24.06 -37.52
C THR A 5 -38.87 -23.99 -36.38
N ILE A 6 -38.12 -25.07 -36.12
CA ILE A 6 -37.06 -25.10 -35.12
C ILE A 6 -35.95 -24.12 -35.52
N ASP A 7 -35.50 -24.13 -36.77
CA ASP A 7 -34.47 -23.20 -37.25
C ASP A 7 -34.93 -21.75 -37.15
N SER A 8 -36.20 -21.46 -37.45
CA SER A 8 -36.80 -20.12 -37.28
C SER A 8 -36.90 -19.70 -35.81
N ALA A 9 -37.26 -20.63 -34.91
CA ALA A 9 -37.30 -20.38 -33.48
C ALA A 9 -35.90 -20.11 -32.91
N VAL A 10 -34.90 -20.93 -33.29
CA VAL A 10 -33.49 -20.73 -32.91
C VAL A 10 -32.96 -19.41 -33.47
N TYR A 11 -33.26 -19.09 -34.73
CA TYR A 11 -32.91 -17.80 -35.33
C TYR A 11 -33.52 -16.66 -34.53
N SER A 12 -34.83 -16.68 -34.28
CA SER A 12 -35.52 -15.62 -33.53
C SER A 12 -34.99 -15.47 -32.10
N ALA A 13 -34.65 -16.56 -31.42
CA ALA A 13 -34.08 -16.53 -30.07
C ALA A 13 -32.66 -15.96 -30.00
N THR A 14 -31.87 -16.12 -31.07
CA THR A 14 -30.44 -15.76 -31.12
C THR A 14 -30.15 -14.46 -31.89
N GLN A 15 -31.10 -14.00 -32.69
CA GLN A 15 -31.04 -12.70 -33.38
C GLN A 15 -31.35 -11.54 -32.46
N VAL A 16 -31.00 -10.34 -32.90
CA VAL A 16 -31.26 -9.11 -32.15
C VAL A 16 -32.70 -8.64 -32.41
N PRO A 17 -33.56 -8.46 -31.38
CA PRO A 17 -33.28 -8.62 -29.95
C PRO A 17 -33.36 -10.08 -29.50
N LYS A 18 -32.36 -10.53 -28.72
CA LYS A 18 -32.31 -11.90 -28.20
C LYS A 18 -33.41 -12.10 -27.15
N GLY A 19 -34.04 -13.28 -27.13
CA GLY A 19 -35.13 -13.53 -26.19
C GLY A 19 -35.70 -14.94 -26.23
N PRO A 20 -36.62 -15.25 -25.31
CA PRO A 20 -37.31 -16.54 -25.27
C PRO A 20 -38.24 -16.71 -26.47
N VAL A 21 -38.35 -17.96 -26.95
CA VAL A 21 -39.32 -18.39 -27.96
C VAL A 21 -40.15 -19.54 -27.40
N HIS A 22 -41.43 -19.59 -27.74
CA HIS A 22 -42.34 -20.64 -27.30
C HIS A 22 -42.69 -21.56 -28.46
N ILE A 23 -42.32 -22.84 -28.36
CA ILE A 23 -42.69 -23.89 -29.32
C ILE A 23 -43.67 -24.83 -28.62
N ASN A 24 -44.93 -24.80 -29.04
CA ASN A 24 -45.95 -25.71 -28.53
C ASN A 24 -45.99 -26.99 -29.39
N CYS A 25 -45.64 -28.13 -28.80
CA CYS A 25 -45.62 -29.44 -29.48
C CYS A 25 -46.75 -30.33 -28.94
N SER A 26 -47.87 -30.44 -29.67
CA SER A 26 -48.99 -31.29 -29.29
C SER A 26 -48.72 -32.75 -29.71
N PHE A 27 -48.62 -33.66 -28.72
CA PHE A 27 -48.50 -35.10 -28.94
C PHE A 27 -49.82 -35.79 -28.58
N ARG A 28 -50.29 -36.70 -29.43
CA ARG A 28 -51.49 -37.51 -29.18
C ARG A 28 -51.07 -38.82 -28.52
N GLU A 29 -51.84 -39.28 -27.53
CA GLU A 29 -51.66 -40.61 -26.92
C GLU A 29 -51.70 -41.73 -27.99
N PRO A 30 -50.92 -42.82 -27.81
CA PRO A 30 -50.07 -43.15 -26.66
C PRO A 30 -48.75 -42.35 -26.62
N LEU A 31 -48.33 -41.95 -25.42
CA LEU A 31 -47.04 -41.27 -25.18
C LEU A 31 -45.96 -42.25 -24.69
N GLU A 32 -46.35 -43.50 -24.40
CA GLU A 32 -45.46 -44.56 -23.97
C GLU A 32 -44.51 -44.99 -25.09
N ASP A 33 -43.30 -45.38 -24.72
CA ASP A 33 -42.32 -45.98 -25.62
C ASP A 33 -42.76 -47.40 -26.02
N ILE A 34 -43.75 -47.47 -26.91
CA ILE A 34 -44.23 -48.72 -27.50
C ILE A 34 -43.30 -49.04 -28.67
N PRO A 35 -42.61 -50.19 -28.68
CA PRO A 35 -41.77 -50.60 -29.80
C PRO A 35 -42.62 -50.79 -31.05
N CYS A 36 -42.70 -49.72 -31.83
CA CYS A 36 -43.33 -49.62 -33.13
C CYS A 36 -42.20 -49.45 -34.15
N GLU A 37 -42.21 -50.23 -35.24
CA GLU A 37 -41.34 -49.94 -36.38
C GLU A 37 -41.78 -48.61 -36.99
N TRP A 38 -41.10 -47.53 -36.61
CA TRP A 38 -41.27 -46.23 -37.26
C TRP A 38 -40.91 -46.37 -38.74
N THR A 39 -41.90 -46.18 -39.61
CA THR A 39 -41.63 -46.06 -41.05
C THR A 39 -40.79 -44.80 -41.28
N LEU A 40 -39.52 -44.99 -41.67
CA LEU A 40 -38.58 -43.93 -42.07
C LEU A 40 -39.06 -43.09 -43.28
N ASP A 41 -40.22 -43.42 -43.85
CA ASP A 41 -40.87 -42.65 -44.91
C ASP A 41 -41.05 -41.17 -44.57
N CYS A 42 -41.24 -40.81 -43.29
CA CYS A 42 -41.35 -39.42 -42.86
C CYS A 42 -40.01 -38.65 -42.93
N LEU A 43 -38.88 -39.34 -43.04
CA LEU A 43 -37.53 -38.78 -43.21
C LEU A 43 -37.03 -38.85 -44.67
N LYS A 44 -37.81 -39.43 -45.58
CA LYS A 44 -37.43 -39.63 -46.98
C LYS A 44 -37.05 -38.30 -47.65
N GLY A 45 -35.84 -38.23 -48.20
CA GLY A 45 -35.31 -37.02 -48.85
C GLY A 45 -34.52 -36.09 -47.90
N LEU A 46 -34.39 -36.44 -46.62
CA LEU A 46 -33.58 -35.69 -45.65
C LEU A 46 -32.18 -36.28 -45.44
N ASP A 47 -31.80 -37.34 -46.17
CA ASP A 47 -30.52 -38.05 -46.00
C ASP A 47 -29.31 -37.12 -46.05
N LEU A 48 -29.32 -36.18 -47.01
CA LEU A 48 -28.31 -35.14 -47.19
C LEU A 48 -28.25 -34.11 -46.07
N TRP A 49 -29.35 -33.88 -45.35
CA TRP A 49 -29.40 -32.98 -44.19
C TRP A 49 -28.95 -33.73 -42.93
N ILE A 50 -29.42 -34.96 -42.72
CA ILE A 50 -29.02 -35.83 -41.59
C ILE A 50 -27.50 -36.04 -41.61
N SER A 51 -26.88 -36.13 -42.79
CA SER A 51 -25.42 -36.25 -42.93
C SER A 51 -24.64 -34.94 -42.68
N LYS A 52 -25.30 -33.82 -42.37
CA LYS A 52 -24.69 -32.49 -42.18
C LYS A 52 -24.92 -31.97 -40.76
N ALA A 53 -23.94 -31.26 -40.20
CA ALA A 53 -24.04 -30.60 -38.90
C ALA A 53 -24.64 -29.18 -38.94
N LYS A 54 -25.34 -28.80 -40.03
CA LYS A 54 -25.85 -27.44 -40.25
C LYS A 54 -27.39 -27.41 -40.16
N PRO A 55 -28.01 -26.28 -39.76
CA PRO A 55 -29.47 -26.16 -39.76
C PRO A 55 -30.03 -26.36 -41.18
N PHE A 56 -31.29 -26.81 -41.25
CA PHE A 56 -31.98 -27.05 -42.51
C PHE A 56 -32.21 -25.74 -43.26
N THR A 57 -32.57 -24.67 -42.54
CA THR A 57 -32.64 -23.28 -43.00
C THR A 57 -31.47 -22.48 -42.45
N GLN A 58 -30.64 -21.92 -43.34
CA GLN A 58 -29.59 -20.99 -42.96
C GLN A 58 -30.07 -19.56 -43.21
N TYR A 59 -30.11 -18.78 -42.16
CA TYR A 59 -30.37 -17.35 -42.25
C TYR A 59 -29.04 -16.63 -42.48
N ILE A 60 -28.82 -16.17 -43.70
CA ILE A 60 -27.59 -15.47 -44.10
C ILE A 60 -27.80 -13.98 -43.91
N ASN A 61 -27.02 -13.36 -43.03
CA ASN A 61 -27.00 -11.93 -42.85
C ASN A 61 -25.98 -11.31 -43.82
N ILE A 62 -26.44 -10.60 -44.84
CA ILE A 62 -25.56 -9.83 -45.73
C ILE A 62 -25.20 -8.56 -44.96
N HIS A 63 -24.13 -8.62 -44.16
CA HIS A 63 -23.56 -7.41 -43.59
C HIS A 63 -23.14 -6.50 -44.75
N ASN A 64 -23.66 -5.27 -44.81
CA ASN A 64 -23.23 -4.29 -45.80
C ASN A 64 -21.71 -4.15 -45.72
N PHE A 65 -21.05 -4.58 -46.79
CA PHE A 65 -19.61 -4.43 -46.97
C PHE A 65 -19.25 -2.94 -46.85
N HIS A 66 -18.43 -2.59 -45.87
CA HIS A 66 -17.62 -1.38 -45.93
C HIS A 66 -16.61 -1.52 -47.08
N ALA A 67 -17.08 -1.27 -48.30
CA ALA A 67 -16.21 -1.00 -49.44
C ALA A 67 -15.76 0.46 -49.35
N PHE A 68 -14.47 0.64 -49.05
CA PHE A 68 -13.62 1.77 -49.45
C PHE A 68 -14.19 3.20 -49.41
N GLY A 69 -13.69 4.01 -48.46
CA GLY A 69 -13.54 5.47 -48.61
C GLY A 69 -14.51 6.32 -47.80
N GLY A 70 -14.00 6.95 -46.73
CA GLY A 70 -14.67 8.03 -45.98
C GLY A 70 -15.77 7.58 -45.02
N PHE A 71 -15.71 8.04 -43.77
CA PHE A 71 -16.90 8.04 -42.91
C PHE A 71 -17.92 9.00 -43.56
N HIS A 72 -19.01 8.49 -44.13
CA HIS A 72 -20.10 9.30 -44.68
C HIS A 72 -21.35 9.17 -43.80
N GLY A 73 -22.01 10.30 -43.50
CA GLY A 73 -23.31 10.35 -42.80
C GLY A 73 -23.24 10.61 -41.28
N LYS A 74 -24.26 10.15 -40.54
CA LYS A 74 -24.51 10.43 -39.09
C LYS A 74 -23.40 9.97 -38.12
N PHE A 75 -22.48 9.12 -38.56
CA PHE A 75 -21.32 8.74 -37.73
C PHE A 75 -20.29 9.87 -37.64
N VAL A 76 -20.17 10.73 -38.66
CA VAL A 76 -19.30 11.93 -38.61
C VAL A 76 -19.76 12.89 -37.52
N GLU A 77 -21.08 13.07 -37.36
CA GLU A 77 -21.66 13.87 -36.27
C GLU A 77 -21.26 13.35 -34.88
N ILE A 78 -21.32 12.03 -34.66
CA ILE A 78 -20.86 11.39 -33.42
C ILE A 78 -19.38 11.67 -33.17
N VAL A 79 -18.56 11.54 -34.21
CA VAL A 79 -17.11 11.81 -34.13
C VAL A 79 -16.85 13.28 -33.79
N GLU A 80 -17.57 14.21 -34.42
CA GLU A 80 -17.46 15.64 -34.15
C GLU A 80 -17.87 15.99 -32.71
N ILE A 81 -18.94 15.39 -32.18
CA ILE A 81 -19.37 15.56 -30.79
C ILE A 81 -18.27 15.08 -29.83
N ILE A 82 -17.72 13.88 -30.06
CA ILE A 82 -16.65 13.31 -29.23
C ILE A 82 -15.38 14.17 -29.34
N GLN A 83 -15.00 14.58 -30.54
CA GLN A 83 -13.81 15.39 -30.79
C GLN A 83 -13.90 16.78 -30.15
N ASN A 84 -15.10 17.37 -30.08
CA ASN A 84 -15.32 18.69 -29.51
C ASN A 84 -15.48 18.69 -28.00
N SER A 85 -15.72 17.54 -27.37
CA SER A 85 -15.86 17.41 -25.92
C SER A 85 -14.65 17.94 -25.14
N CYS A 86 -14.93 18.67 -24.07
CA CYS A 86 -13.98 19.13 -23.07
C CYS A 86 -14.20 18.41 -21.72
N ARG A 87 -15.39 17.85 -21.48
CA ARG A 87 -15.80 17.16 -20.24
C ARG A 87 -16.47 15.84 -20.55
N GLY A 88 -15.81 15.04 -21.39
CA GLY A 88 -16.32 13.74 -21.81
C GLY A 88 -16.33 12.74 -20.66
N LEU A 89 -17.33 11.86 -20.65
CA LEU A 89 -17.49 10.79 -19.66
C LEU A 89 -17.81 9.48 -20.37
N LEU A 90 -17.01 8.43 -20.12
CA LEU A 90 -17.29 7.09 -20.62
C LEU A 90 -17.97 6.26 -19.52
N VAL A 91 -19.14 5.74 -19.83
CA VAL A 91 -19.92 4.88 -18.92
C VAL A 91 -19.96 3.48 -19.50
N ILE A 92 -19.53 2.50 -18.71
CA ILE A 92 -19.53 1.08 -19.11
C ILE A 92 -20.56 0.37 -18.24
N GLY A 93 -21.68 0.04 -18.86
CA GLY A 93 -22.76 -0.75 -18.27
C GLY A 93 -22.48 -2.26 -18.32
N ALA A 94 -23.55 -3.06 -18.27
CA ALA A 94 -23.43 -4.52 -18.35
C ALA A 94 -22.91 -4.97 -19.74
N ILE A 95 -21.82 -5.75 -19.71
CA ILE A 95 -21.19 -6.40 -20.86
C ILE A 95 -20.93 -7.87 -20.51
N HIS A 96 -20.91 -8.76 -21.51
CA HIS A 96 -21.08 -10.20 -21.25
C HIS A 96 -19.97 -11.08 -21.83
N THR A 97 -19.25 -10.59 -22.83
CA THR A 97 -18.18 -11.33 -23.50
C THR A 97 -16.81 -10.73 -23.25
N GLU A 98 -15.77 -11.55 -23.36
CA GLU A 98 -14.38 -11.08 -23.19
C GLU A 98 -13.98 -10.10 -24.29
N ASP A 99 -14.51 -10.27 -25.51
CA ASP A 99 -14.28 -9.35 -26.62
C ASP A 99 -14.86 -7.96 -26.37
N GLU A 100 -16.06 -7.89 -25.77
CA GLU A 100 -16.67 -6.62 -25.36
C GLU A 100 -15.86 -5.92 -24.26
N ILE A 101 -15.34 -6.68 -23.28
CA ILE A 101 -14.47 -6.16 -22.23
C ILE A 101 -13.20 -5.56 -22.85
N TRP A 102 -12.58 -6.26 -23.80
CA TRP A 102 -11.43 -5.75 -24.54
C TRP A 102 -11.75 -4.48 -25.33
N ALA A 103 -12.83 -4.49 -26.11
CA ALA A 103 -13.25 -3.33 -26.89
C ALA A 103 -13.49 -2.10 -26.00
N ALA A 104 -14.12 -2.29 -24.84
CA ALA A 104 -14.34 -1.24 -23.85
C ALA A 104 -13.03 -0.65 -23.30
N LEU A 105 -12.05 -1.49 -22.97
CA LEU A 105 -10.74 -1.06 -22.47
C LEU A 105 -9.92 -0.31 -23.52
N VAL A 106 -9.93 -0.79 -24.77
CA VAL A 106 -9.20 -0.12 -25.86
C VAL A 106 -9.86 1.24 -26.15
N LEU A 107 -11.19 1.30 -26.16
CA LEU A 107 -11.91 2.56 -26.31
C LEU A 107 -11.61 3.54 -25.17
N ALA A 108 -11.62 3.08 -23.92
CA ALA A 108 -11.26 3.88 -22.75
C ALA A 108 -9.84 4.46 -22.86
N LYS A 109 -8.86 3.62 -23.25
CA LYS A 109 -7.46 4.04 -23.47
C LYS A 109 -7.33 5.07 -24.59
N HIS A 110 -8.12 4.92 -25.65
CA HIS A 110 -8.13 5.81 -26.80
C HIS A 110 -8.71 7.19 -26.46
N LEU A 111 -9.88 7.22 -25.82
CA LEU A 111 -10.57 8.47 -25.44
C LEU A 111 -9.84 9.23 -24.33
N LYS A 112 -9.21 8.53 -23.37
CA LYS A 112 -8.59 9.12 -22.17
C LYS A 112 -9.54 9.93 -21.31
N TRP A 113 -10.83 9.62 -21.41
CA TRP A 113 -11.88 10.19 -20.57
C TRP A 113 -11.96 9.45 -19.24
N PRO A 114 -12.52 10.07 -18.19
CA PRO A 114 -12.89 9.38 -16.97
C PRO A 114 -13.90 8.27 -17.27
N VAL A 115 -13.69 7.10 -16.66
CA VAL A 115 -14.47 5.89 -16.92
C VAL A 115 -15.24 5.48 -15.68
N ILE A 116 -16.56 5.38 -15.80
CA ILE A 116 -17.43 4.80 -14.77
C ILE A 116 -17.78 3.38 -15.20
N THR A 117 -17.57 2.41 -14.32
CA THR A 117 -17.85 1.00 -14.59
C THR A 117 -18.91 0.46 -13.63
N ASP A 118 -20.00 -0.05 -14.20
CA ASP A 118 -20.98 -0.84 -13.46
C ASP A 118 -20.37 -2.19 -13.03
N ILE A 119 -20.78 -2.72 -11.87
CA ILE A 119 -20.32 -4.02 -11.40
C ILE A 119 -20.53 -5.17 -12.42
N LEU A 120 -21.62 -5.14 -13.20
CA LEU A 120 -21.91 -6.16 -14.21
C LEU A 120 -21.01 -6.08 -15.44
N SER A 121 -20.21 -5.02 -15.57
CA SER A 121 -19.18 -4.97 -16.60
C SER A 121 -18.02 -5.94 -16.34
N GLY A 122 -17.85 -6.37 -15.08
CA GLY A 122 -16.67 -7.07 -14.60
C GLY A 122 -15.39 -6.22 -14.53
N LEU A 123 -15.36 -5.04 -15.17
CA LEU A 123 -14.21 -4.14 -15.17
C LEU A 123 -13.98 -3.45 -13.82
N ARG A 124 -14.99 -3.36 -12.97
CA ARG A 124 -14.86 -2.87 -11.60
C ARG A 124 -13.89 -3.72 -10.75
N LEU A 125 -13.70 -5.00 -11.09
CA LEU A 125 -12.87 -5.94 -10.34
C LEU A 125 -11.37 -5.90 -10.69
N ARG A 126 -10.99 -5.42 -11.89
CA ARG A 126 -9.59 -5.18 -12.33
C ARG A 126 -8.53 -6.30 -12.20
N LYS A 127 -8.87 -7.52 -11.78
CA LYS A 127 -7.90 -8.60 -11.42
C LYS A 127 -6.97 -9.13 -12.54
N VAL A 128 -7.18 -8.73 -13.79
CA VAL A 128 -6.47 -9.26 -14.98
C VAL A 128 -5.70 -8.17 -15.74
N LEU A 129 -5.89 -6.90 -15.35
CA LEU A 129 -5.20 -5.77 -15.99
C LEU A 129 -3.75 -5.63 -15.55
N THR A 130 -3.36 -6.26 -14.44
CA THR A 130 -1.98 -6.25 -13.92
C THR A 130 -0.99 -7.04 -14.79
N SER A 131 -1.45 -8.04 -15.56
CA SER A 131 -0.61 -8.73 -16.56
C SER A 131 -0.45 -7.95 -17.87
N VAL A 132 -1.27 -6.92 -18.10
CA VAL A 132 -1.21 -6.03 -19.28
C VAL A 132 -1.06 -4.59 -18.79
N SER A 133 0.04 -4.35 -18.07
CA SER A 133 0.32 -3.13 -17.31
C SER A 133 0.25 -1.82 -18.11
N ASP A 134 0.35 -1.89 -19.45
CA ASP A 134 0.37 -0.73 -20.33
C ASP A 134 -1.02 -0.20 -20.71
N ILE A 135 -2.10 -0.92 -20.34
CA ILE A 135 -3.47 -0.46 -20.62
C ILE A 135 -4.05 0.25 -19.40
N GLU A 136 -3.91 -0.32 -18.20
CA GLU A 136 -4.48 0.25 -16.96
C GLU A 136 -3.79 1.55 -16.52
N LYS A 137 -2.46 1.67 -16.70
CA LYS A 137 -1.70 2.89 -16.35
C LYS A 137 -2.18 4.15 -17.08
N HIS A 138 -3.01 4.01 -18.12
CA HIS A 138 -3.50 5.10 -18.94
C HIS A 138 -5.02 5.29 -18.90
N ILE A 139 -5.76 4.51 -18.09
CA ILE A 139 -7.21 4.64 -17.93
C ILE A 139 -7.51 5.19 -16.53
N PHE A 140 -8.30 6.27 -16.47
CA PHE A 140 -8.74 6.85 -15.20
C PHE A 140 -10.15 6.40 -14.86
N PHE A 141 -10.27 5.43 -13.95
CA PHE A 141 -11.56 4.96 -13.47
C PHE A 141 -12.07 5.77 -12.26
N VAL A 142 -13.39 5.98 -12.19
CA VAL A 142 -14.06 6.79 -11.16
C VAL A 142 -15.06 5.93 -10.36
N ASP A 143 -14.54 5.00 -9.56
CA ASP A 143 -15.34 3.99 -8.83
C ASP A 143 -16.27 4.57 -7.76
N HIS A 144 -15.85 5.67 -7.14
CA HIS A 144 -16.54 6.29 -6.00
C HIS A 144 -17.34 7.53 -6.42
N PHE A 145 -17.62 7.67 -7.72
CA PHE A 145 -18.43 8.77 -8.23
C PHE A 145 -19.83 8.78 -7.61
N ASP A 146 -20.44 7.59 -7.44
CA ASP A 146 -21.73 7.43 -6.80
C ASP A 146 -21.76 8.14 -5.42
N HIS A 147 -20.78 7.87 -4.55
CA HIS A 147 -20.66 8.50 -3.24
C HIS A 147 -20.26 9.97 -3.28
N ALA A 148 -19.43 10.38 -4.23
CA ALA A 148 -19.05 11.78 -4.40
C ALA A 148 -20.26 12.68 -4.66
N LEU A 149 -21.29 12.17 -5.35
CA LEU A 149 -22.52 12.89 -5.67
C LEU A 149 -23.46 13.14 -4.48
N PHE A 150 -23.09 12.72 -3.26
CA PHE A 150 -23.76 13.22 -2.05
C PHE A 150 -23.39 14.67 -1.71
N SER A 151 -22.31 15.19 -2.28
CA SER A 151 -21.94 16.61 -2.19
C SER A 151 -22.69 17.44 -3.24
N ASP A 152 -23.37 18.50 -2.78
CA ASP A 152 -24.04 19.47 -3.64
C ASP A 152 -23.05 20.22 -4.55
N ALA A 153 -21.86 20.53 -4.01
CA ALA A 153 -20.80 21.21 -4.74
C ALA A 153 -20.25 20.34 -5.87
N VAL A 154 -20.01 19.04 -5.60
CA VAL A 154 -19.61 18.08 -6.64
C VAL A 154 -20.69 17.95 -7.69
N ARG A 155 -21.97 17.77 -7.33
CA ARG A 155 -23.06 17.66 -8.32
C ARG A 155 -23.15 18.86 -9.26
N SER A 156 -22.96 20.05 -8.71
CA SER A 156 -23.02 21.31 -9.47
C SER A 156 -21.85 21.44 -10.46
N GLN A 157 -20.66 20.96 -10.08
CA GLN A 157 -19.46 21.04 -10.91
C GLN A 157 -19.28 19.84 -11.86
N ALA A 158 -19.80 18.67 -11.49
CA ALA A 158 -19.71 17.41 -12.22
C ALA A 158 -20.72 17.30 -13.37
N GLN A 159 -20.72 18.30 -14.27
CA GLN A 159 -21.62 18.38 -15.43
C GLN A 159 -20.83 18.02 -16.71
N PRO A 160 -20.95 16.78 -17.23
CA PRO A 160 -20.32 16.39 -18.49
C PRO A 160 -21.00 17.08 -19.68
N ASP A 161 -20.23 17.37 -20.73
CA ASP A 161 -20.75 17.89 -22.00
C ASP A 161 -21.12 16.76 -22.98
N VAL A 162 -20.42 15.63 -22.90
CA VAL A 162 -20.66 14.43 -23.69
C VAL A 162 -20.57 13.20 -22.81
N VAL A 163 -21.56 12.31 -22.93
CA VAL A 163 -21.56 11.00 -22.30
C VAL A 163 -21.61 9.94 -23.39
N VAL A 164 -20.65 9.02 -23.37
CA VAL A 164 -20.69 7.80 -24.18
C VAL A 164 -20.97 6.65 -23.24
N GLN A 165 -22.14 6.02 -23.35
CA GLN A 165 -22.45 4.78 -22.66
C GLN A 165 -22.32 3.60 -23.61
N ILE A 166 -21.50 2.63 -23.23
CA ILE A 166 -21.42 1.32 -23.86
C ILE A 166 -21.98 0.25 -22.91
N GLY A 167 -22.66 -0.74 -23.46
CA GLY A 167 -23.31 -1.76 -22.66
C GLY A 167 -24.64 -1.28 -22.05
N SER A 168 -25.40 -2.25 -21.53
CA SER A 168 -26.77 -2.01 -21.07
C SER A 168 -26.81 -1.52 -19.61
N ARG A 169 -28.00 -1.13 -19.14
CA ARG A 169 -28.40 -0.65 -17.78
C ARG A 169 -27.33 -0.54 -16.69
N MET A 170 -27.30 0.61 -16.01
CA MET A 170 -26.53 0.84 -14.79
C MET A 170 -27.27 0.43 -13.51
N THR A 171 -26.51 0.12 -12.47
CA THR A 171 -26.96 -0.20 -11.12
C THR A 171 -27.12 1.06 -10.27
N SER A 172 -26.20 2.02 -10.40
CA SER A 172 -26.27 3.30 -9.67
C SER A 172 -27.47 4.14 -10.08
N LYS A 173 -28.36 4.40 -9.11
CA LYS A 173 -29.46 5.36 -9.26
C LYS A 173 -28.95 6.81 -9.28
N ARG A 174 -27.91 7.14 -8.51
CA ARG A 174 -27.49 8.53 -8.30
C ARG A 174 -26.76 9.10 -9.52
N ILE A 175 -25.99 8.26 -10.20
CA ILE A 175 -25.36 8.62 -11.48
C ILE A 175 -26.45 8.83 -12.53
N ALA A 176 -27.46 7.96 -12.62
CA ALA A 176 -28.60 8.18 -13.53
C ALA A 176 -29.31 9.52 -13.24
N GLN A 177 -29.58 9.84 -11.98
CA GLN A 177 -30.18 11.13 -11.59
C GLN A 177 -29.31 12.36 -11.92
N LEU A 178 -27.99 12.23 -11.85
CA LEU A 178 -27.09 13.30 -12.31
C LEU A 178 -27.24 13.52 -13.81
N LEU A 179 -27.20 12.44 -14.59
CA LEU A 179 -27.31 12.51 -16.05
C LEU A 179 -28.67 13.07 -16.50
N GLU A 180 -29.74 12.75 -15.77
CA GLU A 180 -31.09 13.34 -15.97
C GLU A 180 -31.12 14.86 -15.75
N ALA A 181 -30.31 15.37 -14.83
CA ALA A 181 -30.24 16.79 -14.52
C ALA A 181 -29.37 17.59 -15.51
N CYS A 182 -28.60 16.92 -16.39
CA CYS A 182 -27.71 17.58 -17.35
C CYS A 182 -28.50 18.14 -18.55
N SER A 183 -28.78 19.45 -18.55
CA SER A 183 -29.67 20.09 -19.53
C SER A 183 -29.11 20.26 -20.96
N LEU A 184 -27.78 20.20 -21.15
CA LEU A 184 -27.10 20.48 -22.43
C LEU A 184 -26.10 19.38 -22.85
N CYS A 185 -26.24 18.18 -22.28
CA CYS A 185 -25.35 17.05 -22.50
C CYS A 185 -25.71 16.30 -23.79
N SER A 186 -24.72 15.98 -24.62
CA SER A 186 -24.89 14.97 -25.68
C SER A 186 -24.70 13.57 -25.10
N TYR A 187 -25.78 12.79 -25.05
CA TYR A 187 -25.75 11.43 -24.53
C TYR A 187 -25.84 10.41 -25.67
N ILE A 188 -24.72 9.74 -25.93
CA ILE A 188 -24.54 8.68 -26.93
C ILE A 188 -24.65 7.31 -26.24
N LEU A 189 -25.71 6.55 -26.52
CA LEU A 189 -25.87 5.15 -26.09
C LEU A 189 -25.54 4.20 -27.23
N VAL A 190 -24.58 3.30 -26.99
CA VAL A 190 -24.18 2.23 -27.91
C VAL A 190 -24.71 0.90 -27.40
N GLU A 191 -25.69 0.35 -28.11
CA GLU A 191 -26.32 -0.91 -27.75
C GLU A 191 -26.86 -1.61 -28.99
N ASN A 192 -26.51 -2.88 -29.17
CA ASN A 192 -27.04 -3.70 -30.26
C ASN A 192 -28.45 -4.20 -29.93
N HIS A 193 -29.43 -3.30 -29.92
CA HIS A 193 -30.84 -3.59 -29.69
C HIS A 193 -31.71 -2.65 -30.54
N PRO A 194 -32.85 -3.06 -31.12
CA PRO A 194 -33.67 -2.17 -31.94
C PRO A 194 -34.65 -1.31 -31.13
N HIS A 195 -35.02 -1.71 -29.91
CA HIS A 195 -35.98 -0.97 -29.09
C HIS A 195 -35.34 0.00 -28.11
N ARG A 196 -36.08 1.05 -27.73
CA ARG A 196 -35.66 2.10 -26.79
C ARG A 196 -35.40 1.54 -25.39
N HIS A 197 -34.17 1.73 -24.91
CA HIS A 197 -33.74 1.51 -23.52
C HIS A 197 -33.34 2.83 -22.87
N ASP A 198 -34.32 3.74 -22.79
CA ASP A 198 -34.17 5.10 -22.28
C ASP A 198 -35.38 5.44 -21.39
N PRO A 199 -35.37 5.03 -20.12
CA PRO A 199 -36.51 5.28 -19.22
C PRO A 199 -36.69 6.76 -18.89
N SER A 200 -35.63 7.55 -19.00
CA SER A 200 -35.61 8.96 -18.59
C SER A 200 -35.73 9.93 -19.77
N HIS A 201 -35.77 9.42 -21.01
CA HIS A 201 -35.92 10.19 -22.24
C HIS A 201 -34.81 11.23 -22.47
N ILE A 202 -33.58 10.91 -22.08
CA ILE A 202 -32.42 11.82 -22.14
C ILE A 202 -31.37 11.43 -23.18
N ILE A 203 -31.53 10.29 -23.86
CA ILE A 203 -30.54 9.82 -24.83
C ILE A 203 -30.71 10.59 -26.14
N THR A 204 -29.69 11.35 -26.52
CA THR A 204 -29.72 12.18 -27.73
C THR A 204 -29.31 11.39 -28.98
N HIS A 205 -28.37 10.45 -28.84
CA HIS A 205 -27.88 9.63 -29.95
C HIS A 205 -27.89 8.15 -29.57
N ARG A 206 -28.59 7.34 -30.36
CA ARG A 206 -28.64 5.89 -30.16
C ARG A 206 -27.94 5.18 -31.31
N VAL A 207 -26.85 4.50 -31.00
CA VAL A 207 -26.02 3.76 -31.96
C VAL A 207 -26.35 2.27 -31.84
N GLN A 208 -27.08 1.74 -32.82
CA GLN A 208 -27.34 0.31 -32.91
C GLN A 208 -26.14 -0.38 -33.54
N SER A 209 -25.20 -0.81 -32.70
CA SER A 209 -23.95 -1.47 -33.10
C SER A 209 -23.49 -2.42 -32.01
N THR A 210 -22.70 -3.44 -32.35
CA THR A 210 -21.91 -4.13 -31.32
C THR A 210 -20.87 -3.17 -30.73
N ILE A 211 -20.44 -3.43 -29.48
CA ILE A 211 -19.40 -2.64 -28.81
C ILE A 211 -18.08 -2.74 -29.58
N CYS A 212 -17.77 -3.93 -30.11
CA CYS A 212 -16.55 -4.18 -30.89
C CYS A 212 -16.50 -3.35 -32.17
N GLU A 213 -17.59 -3.34 -32.96
CA GLU A 213 -17.66 -2.54 -34.20
C GLU A 213 -17.56 -1.04 -33.91
N PHE A 214 -18.22 -0.55 -32.86
CA PHE A 214 -18.16 0.86 -32.48
C PHE A 214 -16.75 1.28 -32.03
N ALA A 215 -16.11 0.46 -31.19
CA ALA A 215 -14.74 0.70 -30.76
C ALA A 215 -13.76 0.68 -31.95
N ASP A 216 -13.84 -0.33 -32.83
CA ASP A 216 -13.00 -0.44 -34.03
C ASP A 216 -13.15 0.76 -34.97
N ALA A 217 -14.36 1.31 -35.10
CA ALA A 217 -14.60 2.52 -35.88
C ALA A 217 -13.94 3.76 -35.25
N LEU A 218 -14.02 3.95 -33.94
CA LEU A 218 -13.46 5.12 -33.24
C LEU A 218 -11.93 5.08 -33.11
N ILE A 219 -11.34 3.90 -32.90
CA ILE A 219 -9.88 3.76 -32.71
C ILE A 219 -9.10 4.15 -33.98
N LYS A 220 -9.74 4.08 -35.16
CA LYS A 220 -9.16 4.51 -36.44
C LYS A 220 -9.09 6.03 -36.60
N ILE A 221 -9.65 6.79 -35.67
CA ILE A 221 -9.73 8.26 -35.69
C ILE A 221 -8.84 8.80 -34.57
N ASP A 222 -7.99 9.77 -34.88
CA ASP A 222 -7.18 10.42 -33.85
C ASP A 222 -7.95 11.57 -33.19
N PHE A 223 -8.03 11.55 -31.86
CA PHE A 223 -8.69 12.59 -31.08
C PHE A 223 -7.64 13.51 -30.45
N PRO A 224 -7.63 14.81 -30.76
CA PRO A 224 -6.67 15.74 -30.16
C PRO A 224 -6.87 15.78 -28.65
N ARG A 225 -5.77 15.63 -27.90
CA ARG A 225 -5.81 15.70 -26.44
C ARG A 225 -6.14 17.11 -25.99
N LYS A 226 -7.32 17.31 -25.41
CA LYS A 226 -7.64 18.51 -24.65
C LYS A 226 -7.23 18.29 -23.20
N THR A 227 -6.20 19.01 -22.73
CA THR A 227 -5.82 19.02 -21.31
C THR A 227 -6.86 19.86 -20.56
N GLY A 228 -7.85 19.20 -19.98
CA GLY A 228 -8.92 19.85 -19.22
C GLY A 228 -8.82 19.55 -17.72
N ASN A 229 -9.28 20.51 -16.89
CA ASN A 229 -9.37 20.36 -15.44
C ASN A 229 -10.34 19.23 -15.00
N TRP A 230 -11.12 18.67 -15.93
CA TRP A 230 -12.13 17.64 -15.71
C TRP A 230 -11.58 16.36 -15.07
N ASN A 231 -10.53 15.78 -15.67
CA ASN A 231 -9.93 14.54 -15.18
C ASN A 231 -9.31 14.75 -13.78
N SER A 232 -8.59 15.85 -13.59
CA SER A 232 -7.98 16.18 -12.29
C SER A 232 -9.03 16.41 -11.21
N PHE A 233 -10.10 17.14 -11.51
CA PHE A 233 -11.24 17.34 -10.60
C PHE A 233 -11.83 16.00 -10.13
N LEU A 234 -12.21 15.14 -11.07
CA LEU A 234 -12.79 13.83 -10.73
C LEU A 234 -11.79 12.91 -10.04
N GLN A 235 -10.50 12.99 -10.38
CA GLN A 235 -9.44 12.21 -9.73
C GLN A 235 -9.30 12.56 -8.25
N VAL A 236 -9.25 13.84 -7.93
CA VAL A 236 -9.14 14.31 -6.53
C VAL A 236 -10.37 13.88 -5.74
N VAL A 237 -11.57 14.15 -6.26
CA VAL A 237 -12.82 13.80 -5.59
C VAL A 237 -12.94 12.29 -5.39
N ASN A 238 -12.69 11.49 -6.43
CA ASN A 238 -12.73 10.03 -6.34
C ASN A 238 -11.75 9.49 -5.29
N LYS A 239 -10.51 9.98 -5.29
CA LYS A 239 -9.47 9.51 -4.36
C LYS A 239 -9.80 9.87 -2.91
N MET A 240 -10.35 11.06 -2.68
CA MET A 240 -10.75 11.51 -1.34
C MET A 240 -11.90 10.70 -0.77
N VAL A 241 -12.89 10.38 -1.61
CA VAL A 241 -14.01 9.53 -1.21
C VAL A 241 -13.56 8.08 -1.01
N GLU A 242 -12.68 7.56 -1.87
CA GLU A 242 -12.06 6.23 -1.74
C GLU A 242 -11.43 6.05 -0.36
N TRP A 243 -10.49 6.93 0.01
CA TRP A 243 -9.76 6.84 1.28
C TRP A 243 -10.68 6.93 2.50
N GLU A 244 -11.72 7.76 2.43
CA GLU A 244 -12.69 7.86 3.53
C GLU A 244 -13.53 6.59 3.67
N ILE A 245 -14.04 6.04 2.57
CA ILE A 245 -14.82 4.80 2.57
C ILE A 245 -13.96 3.63 3.07
N GLU A 246 -12.72 3.50 2.57
CA GLU A 246 -11.78 2.46 3.00
C GLU A 246 -11.54 2.54 4.50
N PHE A 247 -11.26 3.74 5.03
CA PHE A 247 -11.07 3.94 6.47
C PHE A 247 -12.29 3.46 7.27
N GLN A 248 -13.51 3.88 6.89
CA GLN A 248 -14.71 3.56 7.65
C GLN A 248 -15.02 2.06 7.66
N ILE A 249 -14.84 1.37 6.53
CA ILE A 249 -15.04 -0.10 6.41
C ILE A 249 -14.05 -0.87 7.30
N HIS A 250 -12.81 -0.41 7.40
CA HIS A 250 -11.77 -1.07 8.20
C HIS A 250 -11.86 -0.72 9.70
N ALA A 251 -12.23 0.52 10.04
CA ALA A 251 -12.35 0.98 11.42
C ALA A 251 -13.58 0.41 12.15
N GLU A 252 -14.63 0.06 11.43
CA GLU A 252 -15.80 -0.64 11.98
C GLU A 252 -15.42 -2.08 12.31
N ASN A 253 -15.65 -2.52 13.56
CA ASN A 253 -15.27 -3.89 13.96
C ASN A 253 -16.35 -4.91 13.62
N THR A 254 -17.60 -4.47 13.58
CA THR A 254 -18.72 -5.36 13.30
C THR A 254 -18.72 -5.82 11.83
N MET A 255 -19.29 -6.98 11.58
CA MET A 255 -19.55 -7.44 10.23
C MET A 255 -20.60 -6.53 9.58
N THR A 256 -20.26 -5.89 8.46
CA THR A 256 -21.17 -5.03 7.70
C THR A 256 -21.26 -5.48 6.25
N GLU A 257 -22.40 -5.28 5.60
CA GLU A 257 -22.59 -5.68 4.19
C GLU A 257 -21.61 -4.98 3.24
N PRO A 258 -21.24 -3.69 3.43
CA PRO A 258 -20.14 -3.06 2.70
C PRO A 258 -18.78 -3.75 2.89
N HIS A 259 -18.47 -4.23 4.09
CA HIS A 259 -17.25 -5.00 4.34
C HIS A 259 -17.28 -6.34 3.60
N VAL A 260 -18.41 -7.05 3.61
CA VAL A 260 -18.58 -8.29 2.82
C VAL A 260 -18.35 -8.01 1.34
N ALA A 261 -18.97 -6.96 0.79
CA ALA A 261 -18.80 -6.56 -0.61
C ALA A 261 -17.34 -6.24 -0.96
N HIS A 262 -16.57 -5.66 -0.03
CA HIS A 262 -15.14 -5.43 -0.22
C HIS A 262 -14.36 -6.76 -0.24
N VAL A 263 -14.47 -7.56 0.82
CA VAL A 263 -13.68 -8.79 1.02
C VAL A 263 -13.96 -9.85 -0.04
N ILE A 264 -15.21 -10.04 -0.48
CA ILE A 264 -15.53 -11.04 -1.53
C ILE A 264 -14.81 -10.72 -2.83
N MET A 265 -14.70 -9.44 -3.19
CA MET A 265 -14.08 -9.01 -4.43
C MET A 265 -12.57 -9.14 -4.36
N GLU A 266 -11.98 -8.88 -3.19
CA GLU A 266 -10.58 -9.17 -2.92
C GLU A 266 -10.27 -10.66 -2.91
N ALA A 267 -11.20 -11.52 -2.48
CA ALA A 267 -10.99 -12.97 -2.46
C ALA A 267 -11.12 -13.66 -3.83
N LEU A 268 -11.85 -13.09 -4.81
CA LEU A 268 -12.15 -13.75 -6.10
C LEU A 268 -10.91 -14.17 -6.90
N ARG A 269 -10.87 -15.39 -7.45
CA ARG A 269 -9.74 -15.84 -8.29
C ARG A 269 -9.98 -15.51 -9.77
N ASN A 270 -8.90 -15.40 -10.56
CA ASN A 270 -8.97 -15.09 -12.00
C ASN A 270 -9.69 -16.18 -12.83
N ASP A 271 -9.70 -17.42 -12.34
CA ASP A 271 -10.39 -18.54 -12.97
C ASP A 271 -11.86 -18.70 -12.51
N ALA A 272 -12.36 -17.78 -11.68
CA ALA A 272 -13.73 -17.75 -11.18
C ALA A 272 -14.64 -16.83 -12.02
N ALA A 273 -15.95 -16.98 -11.81
CA ALA A 273 -16.99 -16.08 -12.26
C ALA A 273 -17.86 -15.67 -11.07
N LEU A 274 -18.52 -14.52 -11.19
CA LEU A 274 -19.33 -13.93 -10.12
C LEU A 274 -20.78 -13.84 -10.58
N PHE A 275 -21.71 -14.34 -9.76
CA PHE A 275 -23.13 -14.12 -9.93
C PHE A 275 -23.64 -13.30 -8.76
N ILE A 276 -24.28 -12.17 -9.04
CA ILE A 276 -24.77 -11.25 -8.00
C ILE A 276 -26.29 -11.17 -8.05
N GLY A 277 -26.91 -11.45 -6.90
CA GLY A 277 -28.33 -11.30 -6.68
C GLY A 277 -28.79 -9.85 -6.66
N ASN A 278 -30.11 -9.65 -6.67
CA ASN A 278 -30.71 -8.32 -6.68
C ASN A 278 -30.73 -7.67 -5.28
N SER A 279 -31.43 -6.53 -5.15
CA SER A 279 -31.55 -5.79 -3.90
C SER A 279 -30.22 -5.14 -3.45
N MET A 280 -29.89 -5.16 -2.16
CA MET A 280 -28.69 -4.49 -1.62
C MET A 280 -27.39 -5.12 -2.10
N VAL A 281 -27.34 -6.44 -2.29
CA VAL A 281 -26.09 -7.15 -2.65
C VAL A 281 -25.41 -6.57 -3.90
N ILE A 282 -26.15 -6.38 -5.00
CA ILE A 282 -25.57 -5.78 -6.21
C ILE A 282 -25.21 -4.31 -6.04
N ARG A 283 -25.94 -3.57 -5.20
CA ARG A 283 -25.66 -2.16 -4.93
C ARG A 283 -24.41 -2.01 -4.10
N ASP A 284 -24.23 -2.83 -3.08
CA ASP A 284 -23.03 -2.83 -2.24
C ASP A 284 -21.81 -3.28 -3.04
N ALA A 285 -21.97 -4.28 -3.91
CA ALA A 285 -20.94 -4.66 -4.87
C ALA A 285 -20.60 -3.51 -5.85
N ASP A 286 -21.59 -2.77 -6.33
CA ASP A 286 -21.40 -1.57 -7.18
C ASP A 286 -21.00 -0.30 -6.42
N MET A 287 -20.96 -0.31 -5.09
CA MET A 287 -20.54 0.86 -4.30
C MET A 287 -19.16 0.64 -3.69
N TYR A 288 -18.94 -0.57 -3.19
CA TYR A 288 -17.81 -0.92 -2.31
C TYR A 288 -16.95 -2.05 -2.87
N GLY A 289 -17.43 -2.75 -3.91
CA GLY A 289 -16.69 -3.82 -4.56
C GLY A 289 -15.48 -3.29 -5.31
N ARG A 290 -14.32 -3.87 -5.00
CA ARG A 290 -13.02 -3.55 -5.63
C ARG A 290 -12.16 -4.82 -5.65
N GLY A 291 -11.40 -5.04 -6.72
CA GLY A 291 -10.34 -6.05 -6.67
C GLY A 291 -9.07 -5.48 -6.05
N ASN A 292 -8.47 -6.23 -5.13
CA ASN A 292 -7.16 -5.91 -4.60
C ASN A 292 -6.10 -5.98 -5.72
N THR A 293 -5.32 -4.92 -5.90
CA THR A 293 -4.12 -4.93 -6.77
C THR A 293 -2.88 -5.45 -6.05
N LYS A 294 -2.96 -5.72 -4.73
CA LYS A 294 -1.83 -6.11 -3.89
C LYS A 294 -1.62 -7.64 -3.79
N ASP A 295 -2.67 -8.45 -3.93
CA ASP A 295 -2.54 -9.92 -3.80
C ASP A 295 -2.12 -10.59 -5.09
N THR A 296 -0.81 -10.78 -5.17
CA THR A 296 -0.14 -11.57 -6.19
C THR A 296 -0.22 -13.05 -5.83
N ILE A 297 -1.18 -13.77 -6.42
CA ILE A 297 -1.13 -15.23 -6.38
C ILE A 297 -0.01 -15.71 -7.31
N ASN A 298 0.87 -16.57 -6.78
CA ASN A 298 1.95 -17.29 -7.48
C ASN A 298 1.45 -17.96 -8.78
N MET A 299 1.62 -17.29 -9.93
CA MET A 299 1.24 -17.81 -11.25
C MET A 299 2.35 -18.65 -11.92
N SER A 300 3.35 -19.05 -11.14
CA SER A 300 4.57 -19.74 -11.62
C SER A 300 4.32 -21.12 -12.25
N HIS A 301 3.12 -21.69 -12.10
CA HIS A 301 2.78 -23.00 -12.69
C HIS A 301 2.10 -22.94 -14.06
N VAL A 302 1.70 -21.76 -14.56
CA VAL A 302 0.80 -21.66 -15.74
C VAL A 302 1.50 -21.11 -16.99
N MET A 303 2.68 -20.49 -16.88
CA MET A 303 3.35 -19.82 -18.02
C MET A 303 4.31 -20.70 -18.84
N SER A 304 4.33 -22.03 -18.63
CA SER A 304 5.07 -22.95 -19.51
C SER A 304 4.39 -23.16 -20.88
N ASN A 305 3.18 -22.65 -21.07
CA ASN A 305 2.47 -22.67 -22.35
C ASN A 305 2.26 -21.22 -22.84
N TRP A 306 2.83 -20.87 -23.99
CA TRP A 306 2.70 -19.57 -24.69
C TRP A 306 1.27 -19.24 -25.19
N LYS A 307 0.24 -19.83 -24.58
CA LYS A 307 -1.18 -19.61 -24.87
C LYS A 307 -1.96 -19.68 -23.56
N VAL A 308 -1.92 -18.64 -22.74
CA VAL A 308 -2.89 -18.47 -21.66
C VAL A 308 -3.73 -17.24 -22.01
N PRO A 309 -5.05 -17.40 -22.23
CA PRO A 309 -5.93 -16.26 -22.45
C PRO A 309 -5.94 -15.40 -21.18
N CYS A 310 -5.92 -14.07 -21.33
CA CYS A 310 -6.30 -13.16 -20.25
C CYS A 310 -7.75 -13.48 -19.83
N GLN A 311 -7.95 -14.19 -18.72
CA GLN A 311 -9.29 -14.61 -18.30
C GLN A 311 -9.93 -13.54 -17.41
N PHE A 312 -10.75 -12.65 -17.97
CA PHE A 312 -11.55 -11.72 -17.18
C PHE A 312 -12.56 -12.46 -16.28
N ILE A 313 -12.84 -11.86 -15.11
CA ILE A 313 -13.90 -12.33 -14.23
C ILE A 313 -15.23 -11.94 -14.88
N ARG A 314 -15.99 -12.94 -15.31
CA ARG A 314 -17.34 -12.73 -15.84
C ARG A 314 -18.29 -12.48 -14.69
N VAL A 315 -19.03 -11.38 -14.76
CA VAL A 315 -20.03 -11.01 -13.77
C VAL A 315 -21.42 -11.10 -14.41
N ALA A 316 -22.37 -11.73 -13.72
CA ALA A 316 -23.74 -11.86 -14.16
C ALA A 316 -24.73 -11.54 -13.03
N GLY A 317 -25.93 -11.11 -13.40
CA GLY A 317 -27.03 -10.88 -12.47
C GLY A 317 -28.34 -10.62 -13.23
N ASN A 318 -29.48 -10.99 -12.64
CA ASN A 318 -30.78 -10.87 -13.28
C ASN A 318 -31.32 -9.43 -13.21
N ARG A 319 -30.77 -8.51 -14.01
CA ARG A 319 -31.12 -7.07 -14.02
C ARG A 319 -32.15 -6.65 -15.08
N GLY A 320 -32.74 -7.62 -15.79
CA GLY A 320 -33.85 -7.40 -16.72
C GLY A 320 -35.14 -6.96 -16.01
N ALA A 321 -35.75 -7.83 -15.21
CA ALA A 321 -36.87 -7.46 -14.33
C ALA A 321 -36.42 -7.14 -12.89
N SER A 322 -35.18 -7.48 -12.52
CA SER A 322 -34.64 -7.32 -11.16
C SER A 322 -35.38 -8.14 -10.08
N GLY A 323 -35.99 -9.26 -10.45
CA GLY A 323 -36.69 -10.16 -9.54
C GLY A 323 -35.77 -10.87 -8.53
N ILE A 324 -36.31 -11.20 -7.35
CA ILE A 324 -35.60 -12.00 -6.34
C ILE A 324 -35.78 -13.51 -6.55
N ASP A 325 -36.67 -13.88 -7.47
CA ASP A 325 -37.03 -15.22 -7.87
C ASP A 325 -36.00 -15.86 -8.80
N GLY A 326 -35.79 -17.17 -8.64
CA GLY A 326 -34.97 -18.00 -9.54
C GLY A 326 -33.47 -17.67 -9.55
N LEU A 327 -32.96 -16.92 -8.57
CA LEU A 327 -31.56 -16.48 -8.54
C LEU A 327 -30.58 -17.63 -8.32
N LEU A 328 -30.90 -18.61 -7.46
CA LEU A 328 -30.04 -19.78 -7.23
C LEU A 328 -30.03 -20.67 -8.47
N SER A 329 -31.21 -20.95 -9.01
CA SER A 329 -31.40 -21.73 -10.24
C SER A 329 -30.65 -21.12 -11.42
N THR A 330 -30.73 -19.79 -11.58
CA THR A 330 -29.98 -19.06 -12.62
C THR A 330 -28.47 -19.13 -12.38
N ALA A 331 -28.00 -18.97 -11.13
CA ALA A 331 -26.59 -19.07 -10.80
C ALA A 331 -26.01 -20.45 -11.13
N VAL A 332 -26.76 -21.53 -10.89
CA VAL A 332 -26.37 -22.90 -11.26
C VAL A 332 -26.31 -23.08 -12.78
N GLY A 333 -27.28 -22.54 -13.52
CA GLY A 333 -27.25 -22.49 -14.99
C GLY A 333 -26.05 -21.72 -15.52
N PHE A 334 -25.75 -20.57 -14.93
CA PHE A 334 -24.59 -19.75 -15.26
C PHE A 334 -23.27 -20.50 -15.00
N ALA A 335 -23.13 -21.20 -13.87
CA ALA A 335 -21.97 -22.04 -13.56
C ALA A 335 -21.78 -23.16 -14.60
N THR A 336 -22.88 -23.77 -15.03
CA THR A 336 -22.88 -24.81 -16.06
C THR A 336 -22.44 -24.25 -17.41
N GLY A 337 -22.98 -23.09 -17.81
CA GLY A 337 -22.68 -22.44 -19.08
C GLY A 337 -21.26 -21.88 -19.16
N CYS A 338 -20.77 -21.23 -18.10
CA CYS A 338 -19.45 -20.61 -18.11
C CYS A 338 -18.30 -21.60 -17.83
N LYS A 339 -18.59 -22.80 -17.32
CA LYS A 339 -17.61 -23.84 -16.95
C LYS A 339 -16.51 -23.34 -16.00
N LYS A 340 -16.77 -22.26 -15.26
CA LYS A 340 -15.91 -21.69 -14.22
C LYS A 340 -16.47 -22.02 -12.83
N ARG A 341 -15.64 -21.88 -11.80
CA ARG A 341 -16.14 -21.84 -10.41
C ARG A 341 -16.93 -20.56 -10.25
N VAL A 342 -18.14 -20.64 -9.70
CA VAL A 342 -18.99 -19.48 -9.50
C VAL A 342 -19.05 -19.15 -8.01
N LEU A 343 -18.83 -17.87 -7.68
CA LEU A 343 -19.27 -17.30 -6.41
C LEU A 343 -20.62 -16.63 -6.67
N CYS A 344 -21.68 -17.13 -6.04
CA CYS A 344 -23.01 -16.54 -6.07
C CYS A 344 -23.22 -15.77 -4.77
N VAL A 345 -23.66 -14.51 -4.85
CA VAL A 345 -23.93 -13.70 -3.65
C VAL A 345 -25.38 -13.23 -3.68
N VAL A 346 -26.15 -13.57 -2.64
CA VAL A 346 -27.58 -13.27 -2.55
C VAL A 346 -27.96 -12.84 -1.14
N GLY A 347 -29.09 -12.14 -1.00
CA GLY A 347 -29.70 -11.92 0.32
C GLY A 347 -30.52 -13.15 0.75
N ASP A 348 -30.73 -13.29 2.05
CA ASP A 348 -31.64 -14.27 2.68
C ASP A 348 -33.02 -14.37 2.00
N MET A 349 -33.74 -13.28 1.79
CA MET A 349 -35.06 -13.31 1.17
C MET A 349 -35.03 -13.86 -0.26
N SER A 350 -33.95 -13.56 -1.00
CA SER A 350 -33.73 -14.12 -2.34
C SER A 350 -33.39 -15.61 -2.28
N PHE A 351 -32.57 -16.01 -1.31
CA PHE A 351 -32.23 -17.41 -1.07
C PHE A 351 -33.48 -18.23 -0.68
N LEU A 352 -34.32 -17.68 0.20
CA LEU A 352 -35.56 -18.29 0.68
C LEU A 352 -36.62 -18.39 -0.42
N HIS A 353 -36.66 -17.44 -1.36
CA HIS A 353 -37.59 -17.48 -2.48
C HIS A 353 -37.27 -18.62 -3.46
N ASP A 354 -36.00 -19.02 -3.58
CA ASP A 354 -35.54 -20.05 -4.53
C ASP A 354 -34.93 -21.28 -3.82
N THR A 355 -35.42 -21.63 -2.62
CA THR A 355 -34.88 -22.77 -1.83
C THR A 355 -34.90 -24.08 -2.60
N ASN A 356 -35.91 -24.29 -3.44
CA ASN A 356 -36.02 -25.50 -4.25
C ASN A 356 -34.87 -25.61 -5.28
N GLY A 357 -34.23 -24.49 -5.66
CA GLY A 357 -33.01 -24.46 -6.46
C GLY A 357 -31.84 -25.19 -5.82
N LEU A 358 -31.82 -25.35 -4.48
CA LEU A 358 -30.82 -26.15 -3.76
C LEU A 358 -30.85 -27.62 -4.19
N ALA A 359 -32.00 -28.14 -4.62
CA ALA A 359 -32.10 -29.51 -5.12
C ALA A 359 -31.27 -29.73 -6.40
N ILE A 360 -31.07 -28.68 -7.21
CA ILE A 360 -30.27 -28.73 -8.44
C ILE A 360 -28.78 -28.91 -8.12
N LEU A 361 -28.32 -28.37 -6.99
CA LEU A 361 -26.92 -28.49 -6.56
C LEU A 361 -26.51 -29.95 -6.33
N ASN A 362 -27.45 -30.77 -5.84
CA ASN A 362 -27.23 -32.20 -5.62
C ASN A 362 -27.35 -33.07 -6.88
N GLN A 363 -27.90 -32.54 -7.97
CA GLN A 363 -28.09 -33.30 -9.20
C GLN A 363 -26.80 -33.29 -10.03
N ARG A 364 -26.39 -34.47 -10.52
CA ARG A 364 -25.09 -34.73 -11.18
C ARG A 364 -24.98 -34.11 -12.58
N ILE A 365 -25.12 -32.79 -12.69
CA ILE A 365 -24.71 -32.04 -13.88
C ILE A 365 -23.21 -31.83 -13.79
N SER A 366 -22.46 -32.21 -14.83
CA SER A 366 -21.01 -32.00 -14.86
C SER A 366 -20.68 -30.51 -14.89
N ARG A 367 -20.26 -29.95 -13.74
CA ARG A 367 -19.82 -28.56 -13.58
C ARG A 367 -18.74 -28.43 -12.50
N LYS A 368 -18.10 -27.26 -12.44
CA LYS A 368 -17.23 -26.91 -11.31
C LYS A 368 -18.08 -26.56 -10.07
N PRO A 369 -17.52 -26.68 -8.85
CA PRO A 369 -18.21 -26.32 -7.62
C PRO A 369 -18.65 -24.85 -7.60
N ILE A 370 -19.80 -24.59 -6.97
CA ILE A 370 -20.35 -23.25 -6.70
C ILE A 370 -20.31 -22.95 -5.21
N THR A 371 -19.91 -21.73 -4.86
CA THR A 371 -20.03 -21.19 -3.51
C THR A 371 -21.17 -20.19 -3.51
N ILE A 372 -22.15 -20.36 -2.62
CA ILE A 372 -23.25 -19.41 -2.45
C ILE A 372 -23.04 -18.69 -1.11
N LEU A 373 -22.80 -17.39 -1.16
CA LEU A 373 -22.74 -16.53 0.00
C LEU A 373 -24.11 -15.88 0.20
N VAL A 374 -24.72 -16.12 1.36
CA VAL A 374 -26.00 -15.57 1.75
C VAL A 374 -25.78 -14.50 2.80
N ILE A 375 -26.16 -13.26 2.49
CA ILE A 375 -26.23 -12.19 3.48
C ILE A 375 -27.55 -12.33 4.21
N ASN A 376 -27.50 -12.82 5.45
CA ASN A 376 -28.67 -13.04 6.30
C ASN A 376 -28.84 -11.89 7.28
N ASN A 377 -29.73 -10.95 6.94
CA ASN A 377 -30.10 -9.84 7.83
C ASN A 377 -31.53 -10.01 8.40
N HIS A 378 -32.10 -11.21 8.24
CA HIS A 378 -33.43 -11.62 8.66
C HIS A 378 -34.57 -10.81 8.03
N GLY A 379 -34.41 -10.40 6.75
CA GLY A 379 -35.47 -9.76 5.97
C GLY A 379 -35.03 -8.89 4.78
N GLY A 380 -35.94 -8.07 4.26
CA GLY A 380 -35.70 -7.15 3.15
C GLY A 380 -34.99 -5.86 3.56
N ALA A 381 -33.68 -5.88 3.85
CA ALA A 381 -32.95 -4.71 4.35
C ALA A 381 -32.97 -3.47 3.44
N ILE A 382 -33.19 -3.60 2.13
CA ILE A 382 -33.23 -2.47 1.19
C ILE A 382 -34.21 -1.37 1.61
N PHE A 383 -35.35 -1.73 2.20
CA PHE A 383 -36.37 -0.77 2.60
C PHE A 383 -35.91 0.14 3.74
N SER A 384 -34.87 -0.26 4.51
CA SER A 384 -34.29 0.53 5.60
C SER A 384 -33.51 1.75 5.10
N LEU A 385 -33.05 1.71 3.84
CA LEU A 385 -32.34 2.79 3.16
C LEU A 385 -33.27 3.68 2.31
N LEU A 386 -34.55 3.30 2.19
CA LEU A 386 -35.56 4.09 1.50
C LEU A 386 -36.27 5.03 2.48
N PRO A 387 -36.85 6.16 2.00
CA PRO A 387 -37.57 7.11 2.85
C PRO A 387 -38.67 6.49 3.72
N VAL A 388 -39.27 5.38 3.26
CA VAL A 388 -40.33 4.64 3.96
C VAL A 388 -39.93 4.23 5.39
N ALA A 389 -38.65 3.95 5.65
CA ALA A 389 -38.15 3.55 6.96
C ALA A 389 -38.28 4.65 8.03
N GLY A 390 -38.24 5.93 7.63
CA GLY A 390 -38.42 7.07 8.54
C GLY A 390 -39.87 7.52 8.68
N MET A 391 -40.75 7.09 7.78
CA MET A 391 -42.14 7.57 7.68
C MET A 391 -43.17 6.56 8.19
N THR A 392 -42.76 5.33 8.48
CA THR A 392 -43.65 4.19 8.76
C THR A 392 -43.39 3.60 10.13
N GLN A 393 -44.44 3.14 10.81
CA GLN A 393 -44.31 2.49 12.11
C GLN A 393 -43.49 1.18 12.01
N PRO A 394 -42.62 0.85 13.00
CA PRO A 394 -41.77 -0.34 12.97
C PRO A 394 -42.53 -1.65 12.74
N ARG A 395 -43.74 -1.79 13.30
CA ARG A 395 -44.57 -3.00 13.13
C ARG A 395 -44.94 -3.23 11.66
N ILE A 396 -45.32 -2.17 10.95
CA ILE A 396 -45.69 -2.24 9.53
C ILE A 396 -44.46 -2.53 8.67
N LEU A 397 -43.32 -1.92 8.99
CA LEU A 397 -42.04 -2.20 8.32
C LEU A 397 -41.66 -3.68 8.43
N ASN A 398 -41.64 -4.22 9.65
CA ASN A 398 -41.27 -5.62 9.88
C ASN A 398 -42.22 -6.60 9.18
N GLN A 399 -43.53 -6.32 9.18
CA GLN A 399 -44.52 -7.23 8.63
C GLN A 399 -44.59 -7.19 7.09
N TYR A 400 -44.59 -6.00 6.49
CA TYR A 400 -44.94 -5.83 5.07
C TYR A 400 -43.78 -5.43 4.16
N PHE A 401 -42.69 -4.91 4.72
CA PHE A 401 -41.53 -4.46 3.94
C PHE A 401 -40.32 -5.35 4.17
N TYR A 402 -39.86 -5.44 5.41
CA TYR A 402 -38.75 -6.33 5.75
C TYR A 402 -39.17 -7.80 5.72
N THR A 403 -40.46 -8.09 5.91
CA THR A 403 -40.99 -9.45 5.97
C THR A 403 -40.13 -10.34 6.86
N SER A 404 -39.86 -9.86 8.08
CA SER A 404 -38.86 -10.45 8.97
C SER A 404 -39.17 -11.91 9.26
N HIS A 405 -38.12 -12.74 9.25
CA HIS A 405 -38.23 -14.18 9.45
C HIS A 405 -37.26 -14.68 10.53
N ASN A 406 -37.42 -15.95 10.91
CA ASN A 406 -36.52 -16.65 11.83
C ASN A 406 -36.20 -18.07 11.30
N ILE A 407 -35.95 -18.17 9.99
CA ILE A 407 -35.73 -19.45 9.30
C ILE A 407 -34.25 -19.82 9.42
N SER A 408 -33.96 -21.09 9.76
CA SER A 408 -32.59 -21.60 9.85
C SER A 408 -32.08 -22.05 8.47
N ILE A 409 -31.15 -21.30 7.89
CA ILE A 409 -30.47 -21.67 6.64
C ILE A 409 -29.66 -22.96 6.81
N ASN A 410 -29.00 -23.16 7.97
CA ASN A 410 -28.30 -24.41 8.29
C ASN A 410 -29.20 -25.65 8.12
N ASN A 411 -30.44 -25.61 8.64
CA ASN A 411 -31.36 -26.74 8.52
C ASN A 411 -31.82 -26.97 7.08
N LEU A 412 -31.97 -25.91 6.28
CA LEU A 412 -32.23 -26.04 4.84
C LEU A 412 -31.05 -26.70 4.12
N CYS A 413 -29.82 -26.26 4.39
CA CYS A 413 -28.61 -26.86 3.84
C CYS A 413 -28.50 -28.35 4.20
N LYS A 414 -28.77 -28.72 5.46
CA LYS A 414 -28.79 -30.12 5.93
C LYS A 414 -29.84 -30.96 5.20
N ALA A 415 -31.05 -30.43 5.01
CA ALA A 415 -32.10 -31.13 4.27
C ALA A 415 -31.69 -31.43 2.82
N HIS A 416 -30.82 -30.61 2.25
CA HIS A 416 -30.23 -30.80 0.93
C HIS A 416 -28.80 -31.36 0.99
N SER A 417 -28.29 -31.90 2.10
CA SER A 417 -26.92 -32.46 2.17
C SER A 417 -25.80 -31.51 1.68
N LEU A 418 -25.98 -30.19 1.84
CA LEU A 418 -25.01 -29.17 1.42
C LEU A 418 -24.12 -28.75 2.58
N LYS A 419 -22.83 -28.51 2.29
CA LYS A 419 -21.90 -27.93 3.26
C LYS A 419 -22.35 -26.51 3.62
N HIS A 420 -22.43 -26.22 4.91
CA HIS A 420 -22.80 -24.91 5.45
C HIS A 420 -21.69 -24.38 6.36
N LEU A 421 -21.34 -23.11 6.20
CA LEU A 421 -20.39 -22.37 7.02
C LEU A 421 -21.10 -21.12 7.53
N HIS A 422 -21.13 -20.93 8.85
CA HIS A 422 -21.73 -19.77 9.49
C HIS A 422 -20.64 -18.77 9.89
N VAL A 423 -20.81 -17.51 9.52
CA VAL A 423 -19.81 -16.45 9.65
C VAL A 423 -20.37 -15.33 10.54
N GLN A 424 -19.68 -15.04 11.64
CA GLN A 424 -20.08 -13.99 12.58
C GLN A 424 -19.03 -12.87 12.68
N THR A 425 -17.76 -13.19 12.45
CA THR A 425 -16.65 -12.23 12.53
C THR A 425 -15.99 -12.01 11.17
N LYS A 426 -15.22 -10.91 11.04
CA LYS A 426 -14.45 -10.59 9.83
C LYS A 426 -13.44 -11.70 9.49
N GLU A 427 -12.81 -12.28 10.50
CA GLU A 427 -11.88 -13.39 10.37
C GLU A 427 -12.57 -14.67 9.87
N ASP A 428 -13.76 -14.98 10.41
CA ASP A 428 -14.56 -16.12 9.95
C ASP A 428 -14.86 -16.03 8.45
N LEU A 429 -15.16 -14.84 7.94
CA LEU A 429 -15.46 -14.62 6.53
C LEU A 429 -14.26 -14.96 5.64
N GLN A 430 -13.08 -14.47 6.00
CA GLN A 430 -11.84 -14.75 5.27
C GLN A 430 -11.54 -16.25 5.28
N ASN A 431 -11.62 -16.88 6.45
CA ASN A 431 -11.41 -18.32 6.60
C ASN A 431 -12.44 -19.15 5.82
N ALA A 432 -13.71 -18.75 5.82
CA ALA A 432 -14.77 -19.43 5.07
C ALA A 432 -14.57 -19.33 3.56
N LEU A 433 -14.20 -18.15 3.05
CA LEU A 433 -13.89 -17.94 1.63
C LEU A 433 -12.68 -18.78 1.20
N LEU A 434 -11.61 -18.81 1.99
CA LEU A 434 -10.43 -19.65 1.72
C LEU A 434 -10.79 -21.15 1.71
N SER A 435 -11.56 -21.61 2.70
CA SER A 435 -12.03 -23.00 2.79
C SER A 435 -12.89 -23.39 1.58
N ALA A 436 -13.81 -22.51 1.16
CA ALA A 436 -14.69 -22.76 0.03
C ALA A 436 -13.93 -22.80 -1.31
N GLN A 437 -12.89 -21.98 -1.47
CA GLN A 437 -12.05 -21.99 -2.67
C GLN A 437 -11.25 -23.29 -2.84
N GLN A 438 -10.80 -23.90 -1.74
CA GLN A 438 -10.04 -25.15 -1.76
C GLN A 438 -10.94 -26.40 -1.90
N SER A 439 -12.20 -26.29 -1.46
CA SER A 439 -13.16 -27.41 -1.50
C SER A 439 -13.56 -27.80 -2.93
N GLN A 440 -13.73 -29.10 -3.19
CA GLN A 440 -14.23 -29.63 -4.47
C GLN A 440 -15.75 -29.89 -4.48
N THR A 441 -16.46 -29.41 -3.46
CA THR A 441 -17.91 -29.53 -3.31
C THR A 441 -18.56 -28.15 -3.25
N ASP A 442 -19.85 -28.10 -3.53
CA ASP A 442 -20.64 -26.89 -3.32
C ASP A 442 -20.68 -26.52 -1.84
N CYS A 443 -20.77 -25.22 -1.56
CA CYS A 443 -20.68 -24.67 -0.21
C CYS A 443 -21.59 -23.47 -0.06
N ILE A 444 -22.34 -23.42 1.05
CA ILE A 444 -23.12 -22.27 1.48
C ILE A 444 -22.36 -21.56 2.60
N ILE A 445 -22.09 -20.27 2.42
CA ILE A 445 -21.54 -19.38 3.45
C ILE A 445 -22.67 -18.45 3.89
N GLU A 446 -23.13 -18.58 5.12
CA GLU A 446 -24.13 -17.69 5.72
C GLU A 446 -23.40 -16.61 6.52
N VAL A 447 -23.57 -15.35 6.14
CA VAL A 447 -23.02 -14.19 6.82
C VAL A 447 -24.14 -13.51 7.60
N GLU A 448 -24.02 -13.49 8.92
CA GLU A 448 -24.97 -12.82 9.80
C GLU A 448 -24.83 -11.29 9.69
N SER A 449 -25.96 -10.60 9.55
CA SER A 449 -26.05 -9.14 9.44
C SER A 449 -27.29 -8.62 10.18
N SER A 450 -27.39 -7.29 10.34
CA SER A 450 -28.53 -6.63 10.98
C SER A 450 -29.02 -5.46 10.16
N ILE A 451 -30.33 -5.44 9.85
CA ILE A 451 -30.98 -4.33 9.12
C ILE A 451 -30.65 -2.98 9.78
N LYS A 452 -30.77 -2.88 11.11
CA LYS A 452 -30.57 -1.63 11.83
C LYS A 452 -29.11 -1.18 11.79
N SER A 453 -28.18 -2.07 12.13
CA SER A 453 -26.75 -1.76 12.15
C SER A 453 -26.23 -1.40 10.76
N ASN A 454 -26.66 -2.18 9.74
CA ASN A 454 -26.28 -1.94 8.36
C ASN A 454 -26.83 -0.61 7.83
N ALA A 455 -28.07 -0.25 8.14
CA ALA A 455 -28.65 1.04 7.76
C ALA A 455 -27.94 2.23 8.42
N ILE A 456 -27.54 2.09 9.70
CA ILE A 456 -26.75 3.11 10.40
C ILE A 456 -25.39 3.26 9.71
N PHE A 457 -24.70 2.16 9.43
CA PHE A 457 -23.37 2.19 8.84
C PHE A 457 -23.36 2.82 7.43
N HIS A 458 -24.33 2.47 6.58
CA HIS A 458 -24.52 3.10 5.27
C HIS A 458 -24.74 4.62 5.36
N ARG A 459 -25.51 5.09 6.35
CA ARG A 459 -25.71 6.53 6.59
C ARG A 459 -24.42 7.20 7.01
N ILE A 460 -23.58 6.53 7.79
CA ILE A 460 -22.28 7.08 8.16
C ILE A 460 -21.38 7.15 6.93
N LEU A 461 -21.23 6.07 6.16
CA LEU A 461 -20.46 6.07 4.89
C LEU A 461 -20.90 7.20 3.96
N THR A 462 -22.21 7.42 3.84
CA THR A 462 -22.79 8.52 3.06
C THR A 462 -22.36 9.89 3.58
N LYS A 463 -22.51 10.16 4.89
CA LYS A 463 -22.11 11.44 5.50
C LYS A 463 -20.60 11.67 5.39
N SER A 464 -19.80 10.65 5.66
CA SER A 464 -18.34 10.70 5.59
C SER A 464 -17.87 10.96 4.16
N ALA A 465 -18.41 10.24 3.18
CA ALA A 465 -18.10 10.45 1.76
C ALA A 465 -18.44 11.87 1.31
N ARG A 466 -19.62 12.40 1.70
CA ARG A 466 -20.00 13.79 1.43
C ARG A 466 -18.97 14.76 2.00
N GLN A 467 -18.58 14.60 3.27
CA GLN A 467 -17.59 15.49 3.90
C GLN A 467 -16.22 15.41 3.21
N ALA A 468 -15.78 14.22 2.82
CA ALA A 468 -14.55 14.03 2.07
C ALA A 468 -14.61 14.71 0.69
N ALA A 469 -15.74 14.60 0.00
CA ALA A 469 -16.00 15.29 -1.26
C ALA A 469 -16.04 16.82 -1.09
N ASP A 470 -16.73 17.33 -0.07
CA ASP A 470 -16.78 18.78 0.22
C ASP A 470 -15.38 19.32 0.57
N CYS A 471 -14.57 18.56 1.31
CA CYS A 471 -13.17 18.91 1.60
C CYS A 471 -12.33 18.94 0.31
N ALA A 472 -12.49 17.94 -0.57
CA ALA A 472 -11.85 17.92 -1.88
C ALA A 472 -12.20 19.15 -2.72
N MET A 473 -13.46 19.59 -2.69
CA MET A 473 -13.91 20.82 -3.35
C MET A 473 -13.19 22.06 -2.83
N ASN A 474 -13.13 22.22 -1.51
CA ASN A 474 -12.46 23.36 -0.88
C ASN A 474 -10.98 23.45 -1.25
N VAL A 475 -10.30 22.30 -1.32
CA VAL A 475 -8.92 22.20 -1.80
C VAL A 475 -8.84 22.67 -3.25
N LEU A 476 -9.66 22.11 -4.15
CA LEU A 476 -9.64 22.45 -5.57
C LEU A 476 -9.92 23.94 -5.85
N THR A 477 -10.87 24.56 -5.13
CA THR A 477 -11.21 25.98 -5.30
C THR A 477 -10.09 26.95 -4.95
N ARG A 478 -9.12 26.55 -4.12
CA ARG A 478 -7.95 27.40 -3.80
C ARG A 478 -6.96 27.51 -4.94
N PHE A 479 -6.87 26.45 -5.75
CA PHE A 479 -5.84 26.34 -6.77
C PHE A 479 -6.33 26.86 -8.13
N THR A 480 -7.59 27.29 -8.24
CA THR A 480 -8.16 27.95 -9.42
C THR A 480 -7.85 29.46 -9.41
N TYR A 481 -6.59 29.84 -9.61
CA TYR A 481 -6.20 31.15 -10.18
C TYR A 481 -5.89 30.97 -11.68
N PRO A 482 -6.14 31.98 -12.54
CA PRO A 482 -6.22 31.79 -13.98
C PRO A 482 -4.84 31.91 -14.61
N ASN A 483 -4.06 30.84 -14.56
CA ASN A 483 -3.04 30.64 -15.58
C ASN A 483 -3.01 29.17 -15.99
N ASN A 484 -3.22 28.99 -17.28
CA ASN A 484 -3.28 27.72 -17.98
C ASN A 484 -2.14 26.80 -17.56
N VAL A 485 -2.53 25.56 -17.25
CA VAL A 485 -1.80 24.27 -17.29
C VAL A 485 -1.97 23.53 -15.94
N PHE A 486 -3.16 22.98 -15.70
CA PHE A 486 -3.32 21.82 -14.80
C PHE A 486 -2.90 20.56 -15.56
N ASN A 487 -1.59 20.39 -15.81
CA ASN A 487 -1.04 19.06 -16.06
C ASN A 487 -0.61 18.50 -14.70
N GLY A 488 -1.56 17.85 -14.02
CA GLY A 488 -1.36 17.35 -12.66
C GLY A 488 -1.97 18.28 -11.61
N ILE A 489 -2.48 17.69 -10.54
CA ILE A 489 -2.91 18.40 -9.33
C ILE A 489 -1.78 19.34 -8.93
N ALA A 490 -2.06 20.65 -8.78
CA ALA A 490 -1.04 21.68 -8.53
C ALA A 490 0.07 21.15 -7.60
N SER A 491 1.28 21.04 -8.16
CA SER A 491 2.41 20.39 -7.52
C SER A 491 3.60 21.33 -7.47
N CYS A 492 4.37 21.29 -6.39
CA CYS A 492 5.67 21.94 -6.30
C CYS A 492 6.77 20.87 -6.32
N LYS A 493 7.96 21.23 -6.79
CA LYS A 493 9.11 20.32 -6.76
C LYS A 493 9.98 20.60 -5.56
N ILE A 494 10.50 19.54 -4.94
CA ILE A 494 11.57 19.65 -3.97
C ILE A 494 12.85 20.00 -4.72
N ASN A 495 13.37 21.20 -4.49
CA ASN A 495 14.64 21.63 -5.08
C ASN A 495 15.81 20.94 -4.38
N ARG A 496 15.83 20.95 -3.05
CA ARG A 496 16.89 20.31 -2.26
C ARG A 496 16.45 20.05 -0.82
N MET A 497 17.16 19.16 -0.15
CA MET A 497 17.00 18.85 1.27
C MET A 497 18.36 18.94 1.96
N GLU A 498 18.40 19.55 3.14
CA GLU A 498 19.56 19.59 4.03
C GLU A 498 19.16 19.04 5.40
N TYR A 499 20.14 18.52 6.15
CA TYR A 499 19.93 18.13 7.53
C TYR A 499 21.13 18.52 8.40
N SER A 500 20.86 18.83 9.67
CA SER A 500 21.88 19.21 10.64
C SER A 500 21.68 18.47 11.96
N LEU A 501 22.76 17.89 12.51
CA LEU A 501 22.73 17.31 13.86
C LEU A 501 22.71 18.45 14.87
N TYR A 502 21.75 18.42 15.79
CA TYR A 502 21.68 19.29 16.94
C TYR A 502 21.96 18.51 18.24
N ARG A 503 22.37 19.23 19.27
CA ARG A 503 22.50 18.74 20.64
C ARG A 503 22.07 19.84 21.62
N ILE A 504 21.05 19.58 22.43
CA ILE A 504 20.52 20.52 23.43
C ILE A 504 20.59 19.93 24.84
N GLN A 505 20.82 20.76 25.86
CA GLN A 505 20.89 20.31 27.25
C GLN A 505 19.50 20.08 27.87
N LEU A 506 19.36 18.99 28.64
CA LEU A 506 18.18 18.69 29.44
C LEU A 506 18.40 19.02 30.93
N SER A 507 17.31 19.37 31.62
CA SER A 507 17.28 19.60 33.08
C SER A 507 16.94 18.34 33.90
N ALA A 508 16.38 17.31 33.25
CA ALA A 508 16.06 16.00 33.83
C ALA A 508 16.32 14.88 32.80
N PRO A 509 16.59 13.63 33.24
CA PRO A 509 16.88 12.52 32.33
C PRO A 509 15.64 12.10 31.52
N CYS A 510 15.85 11.65 30.28
CA CYS A 510 14.83 10.91 29.54
C CYS A 510 14.58 9.58 30.26
N THR A 511 13.32 9.22 30.49
CA THR A 511 12.94 8.05 31.30
C THR A 511 13.45 6.72 30.73
N SER A 512 14.38 6.06 31.45
CA SER A 512 14.74 4.61 31.36
C SER A 512 16.05 4.27 32.08
N THR A 513 16.96 5.23 32.27
CA THR A 513 18.28 4.93 32.84
C THR A 513 18.25 4.87 34.37
N PHE A 514 18.07 3.65 34.90
CA PHE A 514 18.72 3.28 36.16
C PHE A 514 20.23 3.46 35.95
N LEU A 515 20.83 4.60 36.31
CA LEU A 515 22.28 4.65 36.55
C LEU A 515 22.67 5.87 37.41
N LYS A 516 23.35 5.52 38.50
CA LYS A 516 23.96 6.35 39.54
C LYS A 516 25.20 7.14 39.08
N GLU A 517 25.41 7.39 37.79
CA GLU A 517 26.67 8.00 37.31
C GLU A 517 26.46 9.34 36.57
N ASP A 518 27.13 10.35 37.13
CA ASP A 518 27.34 11.72 36.67
C ASP A 518 26.13 12.50 36.12
N ARG A 519 25.36 13.10 37.04
CA ARG A 519 24.30 14.11 36.79
C ARG A 519 24.75 15.36 36.01
N LYS A 520 26.01 15.43 35.53
CA LYS A 520 26.60 16.70 35.11
C LYS A 520 26.29 17.17 33.69
N LYS A 521 25.88 16.36 32.70
CA LYS A 521 25.32 16.89 31.42
C LYS A 521 24.45 15.89 30.64
N LEU A 522 23.14 15.85 30.91
CA LEU A 522 22.15 15.15 30.08
C LEU A 522 21.87 15.96 28.81
N HIS A 523 21.93 15.32 27.63
CA HIS A 523 21.69 15.99 26.36
C HIS A 523 20.67 15.23 25.51
N ARG A 524 19.95 15.98 24.69
CA ARG A 524 19.07 15.49 23.64
C ARG A 524 19.70 15.77 22.30
N GLU A 525 19.90 14.71 21.51
CA GLU A 525 20.47 14.78 20.17
C GLU A 525 19.43 14.38 19.12
N GLY A 526 19.48 15.01 17.96
CA GLY A 526 18.57 14.75 16.84
C GLY A 526 19.00 15.51 15.61
N PHE A 527 18.21 15.44 14.55
CA PHE A 527 18.46 16.16 13.31
C PHE A 527 17.33 17.15 13.03
N VAL A 528 17.70 18.34 12.54
CA VAL A 528 16.75 19.27 11.91
C VAL A 528 16.85 19.11 10.40
N LEU A 529 15.71 18.88 9.74
CA LEU A 529 15.57 18.83 8.30
C LEU A 529 15.16 20.19 7.78
N SER A 530 15.80 20.63 6.70
CA SER A 530 15.43 21.83 5.95
C SER A 530 15.12 21.44 4.52
N LEU A 531 13.86 21.58 4.11
CA LEU A 531 13.36 21.22 2.80
C LEU A 531 13.05 22.48 2.01
N PHE A 532 13.63 22.61 0.82
CA PHE A 532 13.49 23.80 -0.03
C PHE A 532 12.66 23.46 -1.26
N LEU A 533 11.58 24.19 -1.47
CA LEU A 533 10.76 24.10 -2.67
C LEU A 533 11.37 24.91 -3.83
N ASP A 534 10.89 24.64 -5.03
CA ASP A 534 11.27 25.32 -6.27
C ASP A 534 11.00 26.83 -6.29
N ASP A 535 10.04 27.32 -5.51
CA ASP A 535 9.73 28.74 -5.35
C ASP A 535 10.53 29.45 -4.23
N GLY A 536 11.42 28.72 -3.54
CA GLY A 536 12.21 29.24 -2.43
C GLY A 536 11.58 29.09 -1.05
N SER A 537 10.34 28.60 -0.95
CA SER A 537 9.71 28.29 0.34
C SER A 537 10.50 27.20 1.07
N VAL A 538 10.63 27.36 2.39
CA VAL A 538 11.39 26.43 3.24
C VAL A 538 10.47 25.82 4.28
N GLY A 539 10.57 24.51 4.45
CA GLY A 539 9.92 23.80 5.55
C GLY A 539 10.95 23.14 6.45
N PHE A 540 10.66 23.16 7.75
CA PHE A 540 11.50 22.56 8.78
C PHE A 540 10.80 21.39 9.44
N GLY A 541 11.56 20.33 9.72
CA GLY A 541 11.09 19.17 10.45
C GLY A 541 12.15 18.64 11.40
N GLU A 542 11.73 18.08 12.53
CA GLU A 542 12.64 17.50 13.51
C GLU A 542 12.63 15.98 13.41
N VAL A 543 13.81 15.37 13.44
CA VAL A 543 14.00 13.91 13.49
C VAL A 543 14.83 13.60 14.71
N ALA A 544 14.17 13.16 15.77
CA ALA A 544 14.78 13.02 17.08
C ALA A 544 14.49 11.61 17.64
N PRO A 545 15.26 10.57 17.26
CA PRO A 545 15.09 9.25 17.85
C PRO A 545 15.48 9.27 19.34
N THR A 546 14.82 8.45 20.15
CA THR A 546 15.10 8.22 21.59
C THR A 546 15.43 6.74 21.81
N GLU A 547 15.84 6.36 23.02
CA GLU A 547 16.12 4.95 23.38
C GLU A 547 14.91 4.00 23.20
N ILE A 548 13.71 4.55 23.11
CA ILE A 548 12.45 3.80 22.94
C ILE A 548 12.19 3.49 21.45
N HIS A 549 12.83 4.22 20.53
CA HIS A 549 12.72 3.98 19.10
C HIS A 549 13.47 2.68 18.70
N LYS A 550 13.04 2.05 17.60
CA LYS A 550 13.78 0.90 17.03
C LYS A 550 15.08 1.35 16.37
N GLU A 551 15.15 2.61 15.95
CA GLU A 551 16.28 3.25 15.30
C GLU A 551 17.15 4.08 16.27
N ASP A 552 18.45 4.09 16.03
CA ASP A 552 19.40 5.00 16.68
C ASP A 552 19.74 6.21 15.78
N LEU A 553 20.54 7.15 16.28
CA LEU A 553 20.95 8.34 15.50
C LEU A 553 21.71 8.01 14.21
N LEU A 554 22.45 6.90 14.19
CA LEU A 554 23.20 6.49 13.01
C LEU A 554 22.26 5.86 11.98
N ASP A 555 21.33 5.01 12.40
CA ASP A 555 20.27 4.44 11.57
C ASP A 555 19.47 5.55 10.87
N VAL A 556 19.10 6.58 11.64
CA VAL A 556 18.43 7.78 11.13
C VAL A 556 19.30 8.53 10.11
N GLU A 557 20.57 8.79 10.42
CA GLU A 557 21.46 9.54 9.52
C GLU A 557 21.65 8.85 8.17
N GLU A 558 21.82 7.54 8.15
CA GLU A 558 21.94 6.76 6.91
C GLU A 558 20.68 6.88 6.05
N GLN A 559 19.50 6.80 6.68
CA GLN A 559 18.23 6.94 5.98
C GLN A 559 17.99 8.37 5.49
N LEU A 560 18.37 9.40 6.25
CA LEU A 560 18.31 10.79 5.81
C LEU A 560 19.19 11.05 4.59
N ARG A 561 20.36 10.43 4.51
CA ARG A 561 21.26 10.58 3.36
C ARG A 561 20.78 9.85 2.12
N PHE A 562 20.16 8.69 2.31
CA PHE A 562 19.43 8.01 1.25
C PHE A 562 18.31 8.93 0.71
N LEU A 563 17.47 9.46 1.60
CA LEU A 563 16.34 10.32 1.23
C LEU A 563 16.77 11.61 0.57
N LEU A 564 17.87 12.24 1.01
CA LEU A 564 18.41 13.47 0.42
C LEU A 564 18.60 13.34 -1.10
N HIS A 565 18.98 12.16 -1.58
CA HIS A 565 19.09 11.88 -3.01
C HIS A 565 17.75 11.58 -3.68
N MET A 566 16.90 10.79 -3.02
CA MET A 566 15.63 10.34 -3.59
C MET A 566 14.59 11.45 -3.70
N VAL A 567 14.61 12.42 -2.78
CA VAL A 567 13.63 13.52 -2.75
C VAL A 567 13.96 14.65 -3.73
N HIS A 568 15.19 14.71 -4.26
CA HIS A 568 15.58 15.76 -5.20
C HIS A 568 14.75 15.69 -6.48
N GLY A 569 14.07 16.78 -6.82
CA GLY A 569 13.17 16.86 -7.99
C GLY A 569 11.82 16.15 -7.80
N ALA A 570 11.55 15.57 -6.63
CA ALA A 570 10.28 14.91 -6.35
C ALA A 570 9.12 15.91 -6.33
N GLU A 571 8.00 15.54 -6.97
CA GLU A 571 6.79 16.36 -7.02
C GLU A 571 5.96 16.16 -5.75
N ILE A 572 5.65 17.25 -5.05
CA ILE A 572 4.75 17.30 -3.91
C ILE A 572 3.40 17.81 -4.39
N SER A 573 2.34 17.05 -4.13
CA SER A 573 0.96 17.48 -4.33
C SER A 573 0.42 18.16 -3.08
N TYR A 574 -0.40 19.20 -3.22
CA TYR A 574 -1.11 19.78 -2.07
C TYR A 574 -2.05 18.79 -1.36
N LEU A 575 -2.44 17.68 -2.00
CA LEU A 575 -3.24 16.63 -1.36
C LEU A 575 -2.52 15.93 -0.20
N LEU A 576 -1.20 16.06 -0.09
CA LEU A 576 -0.45 15.48 1.03
C LEU A 576 -0.92 16.02 2.38
N SER A 577 -1.43 17.26 2.43
CA SER A 577 -1.92 17.85 3.68
C SER A 577 -3.16 17.19 4.26
N LEU A 578 -3.84 16.33 3.49
CA LEU A 578 -5.10 15.74 3.91
C LEU A 578 -4.92 14.55 4.85
N LEU A 579 -3.70 14.02 5.00
CA LEU A 579 -3.32 12.97 5.97
C LEU A 579 -4.23 11.71 5.89
N ARG A 580 -4.55 11.27 4.67
CA ARG A 580 -5.52 10.19 4.39
C ARG A 580 -4.90 9.03 3.59
N GLY A 581 -3.64 8.69 3.87
CA GLY A 581 -2.84 7.75 3.07
C GLY A 581 -2.13 8.42 1.87
N SER A 582 -2.23 9.75 1.79
CA SER A 582 -1.58 10.58 0.78
C SER A 582 -0.06 10.54 0.90
N PHE A 583 0.52 10.58 2.11
CA PHE A 583 1.97 10.47 2.32
C PHE A 583 2.47 9.06 2.03
N SER A 584 1.82 8.02 2.55
CA SER A 584 2.16 6.62 2.22
C SER A 584 2.11 6.36 0.71
N SER A 585 1.09 6.87 0.02
CA SER A 585 0.99 6.75 -1.44
C SER A 585 2.09 7.53 -2.17
N TRP A 586 2.47 8.70 -1.67
CA TRP A 586 3.52 9.53 -2.27
C TRP A 586 4.91 8.92 -2.07
N ILE A 587 5.21 8.43 -0.87
CA ILE A 587 6.45 7.69 -0.58
C ILE A 587 6.61 6.52 -1.56
N TRP A 588 5.57 5.71 -1.74
CA TRP A 588 5.62 4.61 -2.72
C TRP A 588 5.76 5.12 -4.15
N ARG A 589 4.81 5.93 -4.64
CA ARG A 589 4.71 6.28 -6.06
C ARG A 589 5.83 7.20 -6.55
N THR A 590 6.31 8.10 -5.71
CA THR A 590 7.28 9.15 -6.07
C THR A 590 8.70 8.77 -5.66
N LEU A 591 8.88 8.14 -4.49
CA LEU A 591 10.22 7.76 -4.00
C LEU A 591 10.56 6.30 -4.33
N GLY A 592 9.58 5.45 -4.66
CA GLY A 592 9.83 4.05 -4.99
C GLY A 592 10.31 3.22 -3.80
N ILE A 593 9.83 3.54 -2.59
CA ILE A 593 10.16 2.78 -1.37
C ILE A 593 8.88 2.42 -0.61
N PRO A 594 8.78 1.24 0.02
CA PRO A 594 7.64 0.91 0.88
C PRO A 594 7.57 1.88 2.06
N SER A 595 6.39 2.44 2.35
CA SER A 595 6.23 3.42 3.43
C SER A 595 6.53 2.84 4.82
N SER A 596 6.38 1.53 4.99
CA SER A 596 6.74 0.77 6.20
C SER A 596 8.25 0.70 6.45
N SER A 597 9.08 0.99 5.44
CA SER A 597 10.54 0.89 5.53
C SER A 597 11.21 2.19 5.99
N ILE A 598 10.46 3.31 6.06
CA ILE A 598 10.95 4.57 6.64
C ILE A 598 10.81 4.49 8.16
N PHE A 599 11.87 4.85 8.89
CA PHE A 599 11.82 4.86 10.34
C PHE A 599 10.81 5.91 10.85
N PRO A 600 10.10 5.64 11.96
CA PRO A 600 9.04 6.52 12.44
C PRO A 600 9.48 7.97 12.68
N SER A 601 10.63 8.17 13.32
CA SER A 601 11.16 9.52 13.57
C SER A 601 11.49 10.25 12.27
N VAL A 602 12.09 9.56 11.29
CA VAL A 602 12.44 10.09 9.96
C VAL A 602 11.19 10.48 9.18
N ARG A 603 10.18 9.61 9.19
CA ARG A 603 8.90 9.86 8.54
C ARG A 603 8.22 11.08 9.15
N CYS A 604 8.19 11.18 10.48
CA CYS A 604 7.61 12.32 11.18
C CYS A 604 8.29 13.64 10.80
N GLY A 605 9.63 13.69 10.84
CA GLY A 605 10.36 14.89 10.43
C GLY A 605 10.16 15.25 8.96
N MET A 606 10.08 14.27 8.06
CA MET A 606 9.83 14.52 6.63
C MET A 606 8.42 15.05 6.38
N GLU A 607 7.39 14.43 6.98
CA GLU A 607 6.01 14.91 6.88
C GLU A 607 5.89 16.33 7.45
N MET A 608 6.52 16.60 8.59
CA MET A 608 6.56 17.93 9.22
C MET A 608 7.16 18.97 8.26
N ALA A 609 8.33 18.69 7.69
CA ALA A 609 9.03 19.60 6.78
C ALA A 609 8.20 19.86 5.52
N ILE A 610 7.53 18.85 4.97
CA ILE A 610 6.66 19.02 3.79
C ILE A 610 5.43 19.86 4.14
N LEU A 611 4.72 19.54 5.22
CA LEU A 611 3.54 20.30 5.64
C LEU A 611 3.88 21.76 5.95
N HIS A 612 5.01 21.98 6.61
CA HIS A 612 5.52 23.31 6.90
C HIS A 612 5.90 24.07 5.61
N ALA A 613 6.60 23.43 4.67
CA ALA A 613 6.93 24.05 3.39
C ALA A 613 5.68 24.45 2.58
N LEU A 614 4.64 23.60 2.60
CA LEU A 614 3.36 23.91 1.97
C LEU A 614 2.63 25.07 2.66
N ALA A 615 2.70 25.16 3.99
CA ALA A 615 2.14 26.27 4.75
C ALA A 615 2.86 27.58 4.46
N ALA A 616 4.19 27.57 4.41
CA ALA A 616 5.02 28.70 4.04
C ALA A 616 4.70 29.20 2.62
N LYS A 617 4.60 28.27 1.65
CA LYS A 617 4.21 28.57 0.27
C LYS A 617 2.83 29.23 0.15
N GLN A 618 1.89 28.85 1.01
CA GLN A 618 0.53 29.41 1.05
C GLN A 618 0.40 30.63 1.97
N GLY A 619 1.44 31.01 2.72
CA GLY A 619 1.39 32.10 3.69
C GLY A 619 0.40 31.87 4.84
N CYS A 620 0.21 30.62 5.27
CA CYS A 620 -0.74 30.24 6.33
C CYS A 620 -0.07 29.39 7.42
N TYR A 621 -0.83 28.96 8.43
CA TYR A 621 -0.32 28.08 9.48
C TYR A 621 -0.43 26.61 9.05
N LEU A 622 0.36 25.73 9.67
CA LEU A 622 0.33 24.29 9.40
C LEU A 622 -1.09 23.72 9.63
N VAL A 623 -1.80 24.20 10.66
CA VAL A 623 -3.20 23.82 10.93
C VAL A 623 -4.15 24.13 9.78
N ASP A 624 -3.94 25.22 9.04
CA ASP A 624 -4.79 25.65 7.93
C ASP A 624 -4.62 24.73 6.71
N VAL A 625 -3.37 24.31 6.48
CA VAL A 625 -2.99 23.36 5.43
C VAL A 625 -3.61 21.98 5.67
N ILE A 626 -3.50 21.46 6.90
CA ILE A 626 -4.07 20.14 7.25
C ILE A 626 -5.60 20.16 7.39
N SER A 627 -6.19 21.28 7.80
CA SER A 627 -7.64 21.41 7.91
C SER A 627 -8.31 21.56 6.55
N GLY A 628 -7.55 21.89 5.50
CA GLY A 628 -8.12 22.27 4.23
C GLY A 628 -8.99 23.54 4.37
N TYR A 629 -8.67 24.44 5.32
CA TYR A 629 -9.27 25.76 5.55
C TYR A 629 -8.15 26.80 5.63
N GLY A 630 -7.82 27.43 4.51
CA GLY A 630 -7.09 28.68 4.49
C GLY A 630 -8.12 29.74 4.82
N SER A 631 -7.87 30.51 5.87
CA SER A 631 -8.65 31.70 6.15
C SER A 631 -8.80 32.52 4.85
N SER A 632 -10.04 32.81 4.46
CA SER A 632 -10.31 33.83 3.44
C SER A 632 -10.01 35.21 4.04
N LEU A 633 -8.77 35.46 4.43
CA LEU A 633 -8.29 36.79 4.80
C LEU A 633 -7.88 37.63 3.57
N MET A 634 -8.01 37.06 2.36
CA MET A 634 -7.83 37.79 1.11
C MET A 634 -8.92 37.40 0.11
N GLU A 635 -10.12 37.96 0.28
CA GLU A 635 -10.96 38.53 -0.79
C GLU A 635 -12.34 38.94 -0.22
N THR A 636 -12.44 40.19 0.19
CA THR A 636 -13.51 41.10 -0.27
C THR A 636 -13.07 42.51 0.13
N SER A 637 -12.67 43.27 -0.88
CA SER A 637 -12.52 44.71 -0.78
C SER A 637 -13.88 45.32 -0.41
N GLN A 638 -14.05 45.71 0.86
CA GLN A 638 -14.78 46.91 1.29
C GLN A 638 -14.74 47.02 2.82
N LEU A 639 -14.01 48.04 3.28
CA LEU A 639 -14.12 48.93 4.46
C LEU A 639 -15.26 48.80 5.50
N VAL A 640 -15.92 47.66 5.69
CA VAL A 640 -17.01 47.50 6.66
C VAL A 640 -16.76 46.25 7.50
N LYS A 641 -16.60 46.46 8.81
CA LYS A 641 -16.33 45.50 9.91
C LYS A 641 -14.87 45.18 10.23
N ARG A 642 -14.09 46.23 10.49
CA ARG A 642 -13.00 46.17 11.49
C ARG A 642 -13.51 46.16 12.95
N GLU A 643 -14.82 46.28 13.17
CA GLU A 643 -15.41 46.37 14.51
C GLU A 643 -16.01 45.04 15.05
N SER A 644 -16.03 43.94 14.28
CA SER A 644 -16.58 42.65 14.76
C SER A 644 -15.54 41.54 14.99
N ILE A 645 -14.25 41.85 14.93
CA ILE A 645 -13.14 40.88 15.09
C ILE A 645 -12.52 40.91 16.51
N ILE A 646 -12.98 41.80 17.39
CA ILE A 646 -12.38 42.00 18.72
C ILE A 646 -12.66 40.84 19.71
N ASN A 647 -13.55 39.88 19.40
CA ASN A 647 -14.03 38.89 20.39
C ASN A 647 -13.97 37.39 20.00
N LYS A 648 -13.12 36.96 19.07
CA LYS A 648 -12.84 35.51 18.91
C LYS A 648 -11.41 35.21 19.35
N SER A 649 -11.25 34.69 20.57
CA SER A 649 -9.98 34.15 21.07
C SER A 649 -9.48 33.05 20.14
N SER A 650 -8.17 33.04 19.86
CA SER A 650 -7.52 31.96 19.11
C SER A 650 -7.77 30.60 19.79
N PRO A 651 -7.85 29.49 19.03
CA PRO A 651 -8.00 28.16 19.62
C PRO A 651 -6.76 27.82 20.46
N LYS A 652 -6.99 27.13 21.58
CA LYS A 652 -5.97 26.81 22.57
C LYS A 652 -6.00 25.33 22.87
N VAL A 653 -4.83 24.77 23.19
CA VAL A 653 -4.64 23.35 23.50
C VAL A 653 -4.24 23.24 24.97
N GLN A 654 -5.01 22.48 25.75
CA GLN A 654 -4.71 22.24 27.16
C GLN A 654 -3.49 21.34 27.31
N ILE A 655 -2.60 21.70 28.22
CA ILE A 655 -1.34 20.98 28.43
C ILE A 655 -1.42 20.15 29.71
N CYS A 656 -1.13 18.85 29.60
CA CYS A 656 -0.97 17.97 30.73
C CYS A 656 0.41 18.22 31.37
N ALA A 657 0.45 18.51 32.67
CA ALA A 657 1.74 18.52 33.38
C ALA A 657 2.29 17.10 33.48
N LEU A 658 3.62 16.98 33.45
CA LEU A 658 4.33 15.73 33.69
C LEU A 658 5.13 15.87 34.99
N LEU A 659 4.99 14.89 35.88
CA LEU A 659 5.72 14.81 37.13
C LEU A 659 6.26 13.39 37.35
N ASP A 660 7.50 13.29 37.80
CA ASP A 660 8.05 12.01 38.26
C ASP A 660 7.61 11.75 39.70
N SER A 661 7.41 10.50 40.08
CA SER A 661 7.00 10.17 41.45
C SER A 661 8.18 10.09 42.42
N ASP A 662 9.39 10.51 42.06
CA ASP A 662 10.57 10.49 42.93
C ASP A 662 10.43 11.44 44.14
N GLY A 663 10.15 10.87 45.32
CA GLY A 663 9.99 11.61 46.58
C GLY A 663 9.08 10.91 47.57
N THR A 664 8.85 11.51 48.73
CA THR A 664 7.83 11.02 49.68
C THR A 664 6.42 11.38 49.16
N PRO A 665 5.37 10.57 49.47
CA PRO A 665 3.98 10.86 49.07
C PRO A 665 3.54 12.31 49.32
N LYS A 666 3.89 12.88 50.48
CA LYS A 666 3.57 14.26 50.85
C LYS A 666 4.32 15.31 50.01
N GLN A 667 5.58 15.05 49.65
CA GLN A 667 6.33 15.98 48.80
C GLN A 667 5.73 16.03 47.39
N ILE A 668 5.38 14.86 46.83
CA ILE A 668 4.76 14.78 45.51
C ILE A 668 3.37 15.45 45.54
N ALA A 669 2.56 15.18 46.56
CA ALA A 669 1.26 15.81 46.74
C ALA A 669 1.37 17.35 46.82
N HIS A 670 2.37 17.86 47.54
CA HIS A 670 2.64 19.30 47.61
C HIS A 670 3.05 19.90 46.25
N ILE A 671 3.91 19.22 45.48
CA ILE A 671 4.29 19.67 44.13
C ILE A 671 3.06 19.68 43.22
N ILE A 672 2.20 18.66 43.30
CA ILE A 672 0.96 18.61 42.53
C ILE A 672 0.01 19.75 42.93
N ALA A 673 -0.09 20.09 44.21
CA ALA A 673 -0.86 21.26 44.67
C ALA A 673 -0.31 22.57 44.07
N GLN A 674 1.02 22.72 43.99
CA GLN A 674 1.64 23.87 43.32
C GLN A 674 1.34 23.93 41.82
N LEU A 675 1.39 22.77 41.13
CA LEU A 675 1.04 22.69 39.70
C LEU A 675 -0.44 22.99 39.43
N SER A 676 -1.32 22.50 40.29
CA SER A 676 -2.75 22.82 40.25
C SER A 676 -2.97 24.33 40.44
N ASN A 677 -2.31 24.95 41.42
CA ASN A 677 -2.37 26.40 41.66
C ASN A 677 -1.75 27.21 40.50
N ALA A 678 -0.80 26.64 39.76
CA ALA A 678 -0.24 27.24 38.55
C ALA A 678 -1.17 27.10 37.33
N GLY A 679 -2.35 26.48 37.47
CA GLY A 679 -3.37 26.38 36.41
C GLY A 679 -3.39 25.04 35.66
N PHE A 680 -2.64 24.02 36.07
CA PHE A 680 -2.73 22.70 35.41
C PHE A 680 -3.99 21.95 35.89
N LYS A 681 -4.94 21.70 34.98
CA LYS A 681 -6.16 20.91 35.26
C LYS A 681 -5.95 19.40 35.18
N THR A 682 -4.91 18.96 34.48
CA THR A 682 -4.57 17.53 34.32
C THR A 682 -3.09 17.32 34.57
N ILE A 683 -2.76 16.31 35.39
CA ILE A 683 -1.39 16.00 35.78
C ILE A 683 -1.14 14.51 35.58
N LYS A 684 -0.06 14.20 34.86
CA LYS A 684 0.43 12.84 34.64
C LYS A 684 1.59 12.54 35.58
N LEU A 685 1.46 11.45 36.33
CA LEU A 685 2.45 10.95 37.27
C LEU A 685 3.10 9.68 36.72
N LYS A 686 4.43 9.67 36.62
CA LYS A 686 5.19 8.44 36.35
C LYS A 686 5.17 7.54 37.59
N VAL A 687 4.59 6.35 37.48
CA VAL A 687 4.53 5.33 38.54
C VAL A 687 5.46 4.17 38.20
N ALA A 688 5.45 3.10 39.00
CA ALA A 688 6.35 1.96 38.84
C ALA A 688 7.84 2.34 38.94
N ARG A 689 8.13 3.40 39.71
CA ARG A 689 9.50 3.86 40.02
C ARG A 689 10.03 3.27 41.32
N ARG A 690 9.11 2.79 42.17
CA ARG A 690 9.43 2.19 43.47
C ARG A 690 9.43 0.67 43.37
N THR A 691 10.09 0.04 44.33
CA THR A 691 10.14 -1.42 44.45
C THR A 691 8.81 -2.05 44.86
N ASN A 692 7.92 -1.32 45.54
CA ASN A 692 6.63 -1.83 45.99
C ASN A 692 5.47 -1.04 45.34
N PRO A 693 4.56 -1.70 44.58
CA PRO A 693 3.40 -1.05 43.99
C PRO A 693 2.46 -0.36 45.01
N ASP A 694 2.41 -0.83 46.26
CA ASP A 694 1.60 -0.19 47.31
C ASP A 694 2.11 1.21 47.67
N GLU A 695 3.42 1.44 47.59
CA GLU A 695 4.00 2.76 47.84
C GLU A 695 3.65 3.74 46.72
N ASP A 696 3.63 3.27 45.47
CA ASP A 696 3.16 4.06 44.32
C ASP A 696 1.66 4.39 44.45
N ALA A 697 0.84 3.45 44.94
CA ALA A 697 -0.57 3.70 45.22
C ALA A 697 -0.77 4.71 46.36
N ALA A 698 0.04 4.62 47.43
CA ALA A 698 -0.01 5.56 48.55
C ALA A 698 0.27 7.01 48.13
N VAL A 699 1.14 7.22 47.13
CA VAL A 699 1.38 8.55 46.54
C VAL A 699 0.10 9.13 45.95
N ILE A 700 -0.62 8.37 45.12
CA ILE A 700 -1.88 8.83 44.50
C ILE A 700 -2.96 9.08 45.55
N GLN A 701 -3.06 8.22 46.56
CA GLN A 701 -3.99 8.42 47.67
C GLN A 701 -3.69 9.72 48.44
N GLU A 702 -2.42 10.00 48.74
CA GLU A 702 -2.03 11.22 49.44
C GLU A 702 -2.27 12.47 48.59
N ILE A 703 -2.00 12.40 47.28
CA ILE A 703 -2.34 13.46 46.32
C ILE A 703 -3.84 13.78 46.40
N ARG A 704 -4.71 12.75 46.35
CA ARG A 704 -6.16 12.96 46.43
C ARG A 704 -6.61 13.57 47.76
N LYS A 705 -5.91 13.32 48.87
CA LYS A 705 -6.19 14.00 50.14
C LYS A 705 -5.82 15.49 50.11
N GLU A 706 -4.75 15.86 49.41
CA GLU A 706 -4.25 17.24 49.39
C GLU A 706 -4.98 18.13 48.37
N VAL A 707 -5.18 17.65 47.13
CA VAL A 707 -5.78 18.45 46.04
C VAL A 707 -7.22 18.07 45.68
N GLY A 708 -7.74 16.99 46.26
CA GLY A 708 -9.10 16.52 45.99
C GLY A 708 -9.32 16.02 44.55
N TYR A 709 -10.57 16.14 44.10
CA TYR A 709 -11.04 15.67 42.78
C TYR A 709 -11.21 16.81 41.76
N GLY A 710 -10.73 18.03 42.07
CA GLY A 710 -10.82 19.19 41.18
C GLY A 710 -9.85 19.17 40.00
N ILE A 711 -8.92 18.21 39.97
CA ILE A 711 -7.98 17.97 38.87
C ILE A 711 -8.03 16.51 38.40
N ASN A 712 -7.76 16.32 37.11
CA ASN A 712 -7.61 14.98 36.53
C ASN A 712 -6.21 14.44 36.81
N LEU A 713 -6.14 13.19 37.29
CA LEU A 713 -4.87 12.48 37.47
C LEU A 713 -4.76 11.34 36.46
N ARG A 714 -3.59 11.26 35.83
CA ARG A 714 -3.17 10.14 34.97
C ARG A 714 -1.97 9.47 35.60
N ALA A 715 -1.94 8.14 35.58
CA ALA A 715 -0.77 7.36 35.98
C ALA A 715 -0.10 6.78 34.74
N ASP A 716 1.21 6.58 34.80
CA ASP A 716 1.98 6.11 33.65
C ASP A 716 3.07 5.14 34.10
N ALA A 717 2.87 3.86 33.80
CA ALA A 717 3.67 2.74 34.32
C ALA A 717 4.73 2.23 33.33
N ASN A 718 4.74 2.69 32.07
CA ASN A 718 5.70 2.28 31.03
C ASN A 718 5.90 0.74 30.93
N ARG A 719 4.85 -0.08 31.08
CA ARG A 719 4.94 -1.56 31.03
C ARG A 719 5.90 -2.21 32.05
N ILE A 720 6.20 -1.54 33.17
CA ILE A 720 7.20 -2.03 34.14
C ILE A 720 6.66 -3.21 34.96
N TRP A 721 5.44 -3.07 35.50
CA TRP A 721 4.83 -4.04 36.41
C TRP A 721 4.50 -5.36 35.73
N THR A 722 4.68 -6.44 36.48
CA THR A 722 4.03 -7.72 36.21
C THR A 722 2.50 -7.60 36.38
N TYR A 723 1.77 -8.60 35.92
CA TYR A 723 0.31 -8.61 36.04
C TYR A 723 -0.12 -8.50 37.51
N GLU A 724 0.49 -9.30 38.39
CA GLU A 724 0.18 -9.35 39.82
C GLU A 724 0.48 -8.02 40.53
N GLU A 725 1.62 -7.40 40.22
CA GLU A 725 2.01 -6.08 40.77
C GLU A 725 1.03 -4.98 40.33
N ALA A 726 0.60 -5.02 39.06
CA ALA A 726 -0.38 -4.06 38.55
C ALA A 726 -1.74 -4.22 39.24
N ILE A 727 -2.22 -5.46 39.44
CA ILE A 727 -3.45 -5.73 40.20
C ILE A 727 -3.34 -5.24 41.64
N GLN A 728 -2.19 -5.48 42.29
CA GLN A 728 -1.93 -5.00 43.65
C GLN A 728 -2.04 -3.47 43.72
N PHE A 729 -1.39 -2.73 42.82
CA PHE A 729 -1.53 -1.27 42.71
C PHE A 729 -2.99 -0.85 42.46
N GLY A 730 -3.66 -1.49 41.49
CA GLY A 730 -5.01 -1.12 41.08
C GLY A 730 -6.06 -1.35 42.17
N SER A 731 -5.90 -2.39 42.99
CA SER A 731 -6.81 -2.71 44.09
C SER A 731 -6.93 -1.59 45.13
N HIS A 732 -5.86 -0.82 45.32
CA HIS A 732 -5.79 0.29 46.27
C HIS A 732 -6.34 1.62 45.73
N LEU A 733 -6.61 1.71 44.42
CA LEU A 733 -6.90 2.99 43.75
C LEU A 733 -8.31 3.10 43.14
N LYS A 734 -9.17 2.12 43.40
CA LYS A 734 -10.55 2.11 42.89
C LYS A 734 -11.36 3.37 43.28
N CYS A 735 -11.06 3.98 44.43
CA CYS A 735 -11.74 5.19 44.93
C CYS A 735 -11.01 6.50 44.58
N CYS A 736 -9.89 6.43 43.85
CA CYS A 736 -9.03 7.60 43.58
C CYS A 736 -9.36 8.33 42.28
N ASP A 737 -10.36 7.87 41.51
CA ASP A 737 -10.85 8.50 40.28
C ASP A 737 -9.70 8.90 39.33
N LEU A 738 -8.92 7.91 38.92
CA LEU A 738 -7.91 8.11 37.88
C LEU A 738 -8.61 8.24 36.53
N GLN A 739 -8.19 9.22 35.72
CA GLN A 739 -8.71 9.36 34.37
C GLN A 739 -8.33 8.15 33.51
N TYR A 740 -7.08 7.68 33.66
CA TYR A 740 -6.60 6.38 33.18
C TYR A 740 -5.19 6.09 33.72
N ILE A 741 -4.76 4.84 33.57
CA ILE A 741 -3.36 4.42 33.66
C ILE A 741 -2.80 4.04 32.28
N GLU A 742 -1.68 4.63 31.89
CA GLU A 742 -0.93 4.28 30.67
C GLU A 742 -0.15 2.99 30.91
N GLU A 743 -0.43 1.97 30.09
CA GLU A 743 0.37 0.73 29.95
C GLU A 743 0.72 0.06 31.29
N PRO A 744 -0.30 -0.35 32.08
CA PRO A 744 -0.14 -0.79 33.46
C PRO A 744 0.63 -2.12 33.62
N VAL A 745 0.74 -2.91 32.56
CA VAL A 745 1.25 -4.29 32.60
C VAL A 745 2.32 -4.50 31.54
N ARG A 746 3.26 -5.41 31.81
CA ARG A 746 4.38 -5.73 30.91
C ARG A 746 3.95 -6.33 29.56
N ARG A 747 2.92 -7.17 29.55
CA ARG A 747 2.40 -7.82 28.34
C ARG A 747 1.12 -7.11 27.90
N GLU A 748 1.05 -6.72 26.63
CA GLU A 748 -0.12 -6.02 26.09
C GLU A 748 -1.43 -6.85 26.16
N ASP A 749 -1.33 -8.18 26.01
CA ASP A 749 -2.47 -9.11 26.13
C ASP A 749 -3.16 -9.04 27.51
N ASP A 750 -2.43 -8.64 28.56
CA ASP A 750 -2.95 -8.61 29.93
C ASP A 750 -3.68 -7.29 30.26
N ILE A 751 -3.65 -6.28 29.39
CA ILE A 751 -4.23 -4.95 29.65
C ILE A 751 -5.76 -5.06 29.85
N ILE A 752 -6.44 -5.82 29.01
CA ILE A 752 -7.90 -6.01 29.11
C ILE A 752 -8.23 -6.72 30.41
N ARG A 753 -7.49 -7.79 30.73
CA ARG A 753 -7.66 -8.55 31.97
C ARG A 753 -7.43 -7.67 33.20
N PHE A 754 -6.44 -6.78 33.19
CA PHE A 754 -6.21 -5.80 34.25
C PHE A 754 -7.41 -4.85 34.41
N CYS A 755 -7.98 -4.36 33.30
CA CYS A 755 -9.14 -3.47 33.33
C CYS A 755 -10.39 -4.15 33.91
N GLU A 756 -10.60 -5.43 33.59
CA GLU A 756 -11.72 -6.23 34.08
C GLU A 756 -11.60 -6.53 35.58
N GLU A 757 -10.42 -6.92 36.06
CA GLU A 757 -10.19 -7.29 37.45
C GLU A 757 -10.16 -6.07 38.40
N THR A 758 -9.52 -4.96 38.00
CA THR A 758 -9.42 -3.76 38.87
C THR A 758 -10.59 -2.80 38.71
N GLY A 759 -11.23 -2.80 37.53
CA GLY A 759 -12.22 -1.80 37.13
C GLY A 759 -11.64 -0.43 36.79
N LEU A 760 -10.31 -0.26 36.78
CA LEU A 760 -9.65 1.01 36.44
C LEU A 760 -9.60 1.23 34.92
N PRO A 761 -9.72 2.50 34.46
CA PRO A 761 -9.52 2.85 33.06
C PRO A 761 -8.03 2.78 32.67
N ALA A 762 -7.74 2.27 31.48
CA ALA A 762 -6.40 2.19 30.91
C ALA A 762 -6.27 2.99 29.61
N ALA A 763 -5.03 3.34 29.27
CA ALA A 763 -4.66 3.98 28.02
C ALA A 763 -3.51 3.22 27.34
N LEU A 764 -3.52 3.23 26.01
CA LEU A 764 -2.47 2.63 25.20
C LEU A 764 -1.42 3.70 24.85
N ASP A 765 -0.15 3.38 25.07
CA ASP A 765 1.02 4.20 24.71
C ASP A 765 2.03 3.31 23.96
N GLU A 766 2.89 2.56 24.66
CA GLU A 766 3.86 1.67 24.03
C GLU A 766 3.23 0.56 23.16
N THR A 767 1.95 0.20 23.38
CA THR A 767 1.21 -0.74 22.52
C THR A 767 1.03 -0.24 21.10
N ILE A 768 0.93 1.08 20.93
CA ILE A 768 0.70 1.72 19.64
C ILE A 768 1.96 2.37 19.05
N ASP A 769 3.07 2.35 19.78
CA ASP A 769 4.38 2.74 19.28
C ASP A 769 4.88 1.71 18.24
N ASN A 770 5.41 2.18 17.12
CA ASN A 770 6.07 1.36 16.10
C ASN A 770 5.26 0.14 15.60
N ILE A 771 3.93 0.26 15.43
CA ILE A 771 3.06 -0.82 14.93
C ILE A 771 3.55 -1.31 13.56
N GLU A 772 3.73 -2.62 13.44
CA GLU A 772 4.01 -3.28 12.17
C GLU A 772 2.68 -3.58 11.44
N GLY A 773 2.62 -3.28 10.15
CA GLY A 773 1.39 -3.45 9.35
C GLY A 773 0.43 -2.26 9.47
N ASP A 774 -0.88 -2.52 9.31
CA ASP A 774 -1.91 -1.49 9.46
C ASP A 774 -2.22 -1.26 10.97
N PRO A 775 -2.07 -0.03 11.49
CA PRO A 775 -2.44 0.30 12.87
C PRO A 775 -3.86 -0.11 13.25
N LEU A 776 -4.81 -0.10 12.31
CA LEU A 776 -6.20 -0.44 12.61
C LEU A 776 -6.37 -1.90 13.01
N ASP A 777 -5.62 -2.82 12.40
CA ASP A 777 -5.75 -4.25 12.67
C ASP A 777 -5.33 -4.58 14.11
N LYS A 778 -4.23 -3.99 14.59
CA LYS A 778 -3.78 -4.17 15.99
C LYS A 778 -4.79 -3.55 16.97
N LEU A 779 -5.34 -2.39 16.64
CA LEU A 779 -6.25 -1.66 17.51
C LEU A 779 -7.60 -2.38 17.70
N GLN A 780 -8.04 -3.21 16.75
CA GLN A 780 -9.27 -4.01 16.87
C GLN A 780 -9.28 -4.89 18.13
N HIS A 781 -8.11 -5.39 18.56
CA HIS A 781 -7.99 -6.20 19.77
C HIS A 781 -8.32 -5.41 21.06
N PHE A 782 -8.15 -4.08 21.05
CA PHE A 782 -8.25 -3.22 22.24
C PHE A 782 -9.58 -2.45 22.31
N VAL A 783 -10.63 -2.97 21.68
CA VAL A 783 -11.97 -2.39 21.73
C VAL A 783 -12.66 -2.85 23.00
N HIS A 784 -12.29 -2.21 24.10
CA HIS A 784 -12.86 -2.46 25.42
C HIS A 784 -13.33 -1.15 26.07
N PRO A 785 -14.48 -1.11 26.80
CA PRO A 785 -15.01 0.12 27.40
C PRO A 785 -14.11 0.79 28.44
N ARG A 786 -13.21 0.02 29.07
CA ARG A 786 -12.22 0.55 30.03
C ARG A 786 -10.90 0.98 29.39
N ILE A 787 -10.68 0.69 28.11
CA ILE A 787 -9.55 1.27 27.37
C ILE A 787 -10.07 2.59 26.80
N VAL A 788 -9.79 3.69 27.52
CA VAL A 788 -10.46 4.98 27.31
C VAL A 788 -9.63 5.98 26.53
N ALA A 789 -8.32 5.77 26.36
CA ALA A 789 -7.44 6.72 25.68
C ALA A 789 -6.31 6.04 24.90
N LEU A 790 -5.84 6.74 23.86
CA LEU A 790 -4.66 6.40 23.08
C LEU A 790 -3.70 7.60 23.15
N VAL A 791 -2.48 7.35 23.61
CA VAL A 791 -1.40 8.33 23.74
C VAL A 791 -0.57 8.30 22.47
N ILE A 792 -0.80 9.26 21.60
CA ILE A 792 -0.26 9.26 20.24
C ILE A 792 0.94 10.18 20.18
N LYS A 793 2.13 9.61 20.00
CA LYS A 793 3.38 10.34 19.74
C LYS A 793 3.68 10.31 18.24
N PRO A 794 3.50 11.40 17.47
CA PRO A 794 3.72 11.39 16.03
C PRO A 794 5.08 10.84 15.60
N SER A 795 6.14 11.12 16.37
CA SER A 795 7.49 10.58 16.15
C SER A 795 7.61 9.06 16.30
N MET A 796 6.79 8.43 17.15
CA MET A 796 6.80 6.98 17.40
C MET A 796 5.86 6.20 16.48
N VAL A 797 4.72 6.79 16.12
CA VAL A 797 3.73 6.11 15.25
C VAL A 797 4.06 6.28 13.76
N GLY A 798 5.05 7.10 13.43
CA GLY A 798 5.53 7.30 12.07
C GLY A 798 4.82 8.41 11.31
N GLY A 799 4.70 9.58 11.93
CA GLY A 799 4.25 10.82 11.30
C GLY A 799 2.80 11.20 11.58
N PHE A 800 2.42 12.35 11.02
CA PHE A 800 1.10 12.97 11.19
C PHE A 800 0.01 12.15 10.51
N GLU A 801 0.31 11.49 9.39
CA GLU A 801 -0.67 10.65 8.69
C GLU A 801 -1.09 9.43 9.54
N ASN A 802 -0.12 8.70 10.08
CA ASN A 802 -0.38 7.56 10.97
C ASN A 802 -1.03 8.03 12.28
N ALA A 803 -0.56 9.13 12.85
CA ALA A 803 -1.15 9.73 14.05
C ALA A 803 -2.63 10.13 13.83
N MET A 804 -2.96 10.72 12.67
CA MET A 804 -4.33 11.05 12.29
C MET A 804 -5.18 9.80 12.13
N LYS A 805 -4.65 8.75 11.50
CA LYS A 805 -5.36 7.46 11.34
C LYS A 805 -5.72 6.85 12.70
N ILE A 806 -4.78 6.81 13.64
CA ILE A 806 -4.98 6.30 15.00
C ILE A 806 -5.96 7.18 15.79
N ALA A 807 -5.80 8.50 15.74
CA ALA A 807 -6.69 9.44 16.42
C ALA A 807 -8.13 9.35 15.92
N LYS A 808 -8.31 9.22 14.60
CA LYS A 808 -9.63 9.05 13.99
C LYS A 808 -10.29 7.74 14.43
N TRP A 809 -9.52 6.65 14.53
CA TRP A 809 -10.01 5.39 15.06
C TRP A 809 -10.41 5.50 16.54
N ALA A 810 -9.59 6.19 17.35
CA ALA A 810 -9.90 6.44 18.76
C ALA A 810 -11.25 7.15 18.91
N HIS A 811 -11.48 8.25 18.19
CA HIS A 811 -12.75 8.99 18.23
C HIS A 811 -13.95 8.16 17.75
N TRP A 812 -13.75 7.34 16.71
CA TRP A 812 -14.80 6.43 16.23
C TRP A 812 -15.27 5.47 17.32
N HIS A 813 -14.34 4.96 18.12
CA HIS A 813 -14.60 4.04 19.23
C HIS A 813 -14.79 4.73 20.59
N ASP A 814 -15.10 6.03 20.60
CA ASP A 814 -15.37 6.81 21.83
C ASP A 814 -14.18 6.89 22.81
N LYS A 815 -12.96 6.83 22.27
CA LYS A 815 -11.70 6.91 23.02
C LYS A 815 -11.07 8.29 22.85
N MET A 816 -10.38 8.75 23.89
CA MET A 816 -9.61 9.99 23.88
C MET A 816 -8.34 9.85 23.05
N ALA A 817 -8.11 10.75 22.09
CA ALA A 817 -6.85 10.82 21.35
C ALA A 817 -5.94 11.88 22.00
N VAL A 818 -4.92 11.43 22.73
CA VAL A 818 -3.99 12.31 23.45
C VAL A 818 -2.71 12.45 22.65
N ILE A 819 -2.58 13.54 21.89
CA ILE A 819 -1.30 13.90 21.25
C ILE A 819 -0.24 14.16 22.33
N SER A 820 0.89 13.46 22.22
CA SER A 820 2.01 13.50 23.16
C SER A 820 3.34 13.67 22.44
N CYS A 821 4.38 13.99 23.19
CA CYS A 821 5.75 14.18 22.70
C CYS A 821 6.74 13.25 23.43
N ALA A 822 7.86 12.96 22.78
CA ALA A 822 9.00 12.18 23.24
C ALA A 822 10.26 13.05 23.34
N PHE A 823 10.18 14.16 24.10
CA PHE A 823 11.27 15.11 24.31
C PHE A 823 11.77 15.81 23.04
N GLU A 824 10.85 16.18 22.14
CA GLU A 824 11.16 17.05 21.01
C GLU A 824 11.20 18.53 21.40
N SER A 825 11.84 19.34 20.56
CA SER A 825 12.05 20.78 20.75
C SER A 825 10.79 21.62 20.47
N SER A 826 10.89 22.96 20.65
CA SER A 826 9.80 23.87 20.28
C SER A 826 9.38 23.80 18.81
N LEU A 827 10.25 23.31 17.91
CA LEU A 827 9.89 23.05 16.51
C LEU A 827 8.75 22.02 16.41
N SER A 828 8.97 20.81 16.96
CA SER A 828 7.96 19.76 16.94
C SER A 828 6.76 20.09 17.82
N LEU A 829 6.97 20.67 19.00
CA LEU A 829 5.88 21.04 19.91
C LEU A 829 4.91 22.01 19.23
N SER A 830 5.42 22.98 18.46
CA SER A 830 4.57 23.93 17.72
C SER A 830 3.75 23.24 16.63
N ALA A 831 4.33 22.27 15.93
CA ALA A 831 3.59 21.45 14.97
C ALA A 831 2.54 20.56 15.67
N TYR A 832 2.88 19.97 16.82
CA TYR A 832 2.00 19.10 17.59
C TYR A 832 0.83 19.86 18.23
N VAL A 833 1.01 21.11 18.68
CA VAL A 833 -0.08 21.97 19.16
C VAL A 833 -1.09 22.25 18.04
N GLN A 834 -0.60 22.63 16.86
CA GLN A 834 -1.44 22.85 15.69
C GLN A 834 -2.17 21.56 15.27
N PHE A 835 -1.49 20.43 15.31
CA PHE A 835 -2.08 19.12 15.02
C PHE A 835 -3.12 18.69 16.07
N ALA A 836 -2.84 18.88 17.37
CA ALA A 836 -3.76 18.56 18.45
C ALA A 836 -5.09 19.33 18.32
N SER A 837 -5.02 20.63 18.01
CA SER A 837 -6.19 21.46 17.72
C SER A 837 -6.99 20.93 16.52
N TYR A 838 -6.31 20.50 15.45
CA TYR A 838 -6.97 19.86 14.32
C TYR A 838 -7.67 18.55 14.72
N ILE A 839 -7.01 17.69 15.50
CA ILE A 839 -7.58 16.42 15.99
C ILE A 839 -8.83 16.66 16.85
N GLU A 840 -8.82 17.62 17.76
CA GLU A 840 -10.02 17.98 18.54
C GLU A 840 -11.16 18.49 17.66
N SER A 841 -10.85 19.29 16.64
CA SER A 841 -11.84 19.76 15.66
C SER A 841 -12.46 18.59 14.90
N GLN A 842 -11.65 17.61 14.48
CA GLN A 842 -12.13 16.38 13.83
C GLN A 842 -12.99 15.53 14.77
N ASN A 843 -12.65 15.45 16.06
CA ASN A 843 -13.49 14.75 17.05
C ASN A 843 -14.91 15.33 17.10
N LYS A 844 -15.02 16.67 17.15
CA LYS A 844 -16.31 17.37 17.13
C LYS A 844 -17.12 17.04 15.87
N VAL A 845 -16.46 16.90 14.71
CA VAL A 845 -17.12 16.49 13.45
C VAL A 845 -17.62 15.06 13.54
N ILE A 846 -16.80 14.13 14.06
CA ILE A 846 -17.16 12.71 14.23
C ILE A 846 -18.34 12.55 15.21
N CYS A 847 -18.31 13.20 16.37
CA CYS A 847 -19.41 13.16 17.34
C CYS A 847 -20.73 13.66 16.73
N ARG A 848 -20.72 14.79 16.00
CA ARG A 848 -21.92 15.29 15.29
C ARG A 848 -22.41 14.30 14.23
N MET A 849 -21.49 13.66 13.50
CA MET A 849 -21.84 12.68 12.48
C MET A 849 -22.52 11.45 13.07
N MET A 850 -22.03 10.97 14.22
CA MET A 850 -22.54 9.83 14.98
C MET A 850 -23.73 10.18 15.89
N ASN A 851 -24.18 11.45 15.92
CA ASN A 851 -25.20 11.96 16.83
C ASN A 851 -24.87 11.69 18.32
N LYS A 852 -23.59 11.82 18.71
CA LYS A 852 -23.10 11.73 20.09
C LYS A 852 -22.99 13.13 20.72
N GLU A 853 -22.89 13.17 22.05
CA GLU A 853 -22.55 14.39 22.78
C GLU A 853 -21.19 14.94 22.35
N LEU A 854 -21.00 16.26 22.49
CA LEU A 854 -19.72 16.88 22.17
C LEU A 854 -18.65 16.40 23.15
N PRO A 855 -17.43 16.09 22.67
CA PRO A 855 -16.37 15.58 23.51
C PRO A 855 -15.89 16.67 24.48
N MET A 856 -15.47 16.27 25.69
CA MET A 856 -14.75 17.14 26.61
C MET A 856 -13.38 17.54 26.03
N THR A 857 -12.87 18.69 26.45
CA THR A 857 -11.52 19.17 26.08
C THR A 857 -10.46 18.18 26.56
N VAL A 858 -9.45 17.91 25.72
CA VAL A 858 -8.40 16.94 26.00
C VAL A 858 -7.14 17.68 26.47
N ALA A 859 -6.62 17.31 27.63
CA ALA A 859 -5.27 17.74 28.03
C ALA A 859 -4.23 16.87 27.30
N HIS A 860 -3.38 17.49 26.48
CA HIS A 860 -2.40 16.83 25.63
C HIS A 860 -1.04 16.65 26.33
N GLY A 861 -0.33 15.58 26.00
CA GLY A 861 0.95 15.16 26.61
C GLY A 861 2.16 15.97 26.13
N LEU A 862 2.05 17.29 26.11
CA LEU A 862 3.08 18.20 25.58
C LEU A 862 3.95 18.84 26.69
N GLY A 863 3.89 18.30 27.91
CA GLY A 863 4.52 18.87 29.11
C GLY A 863 6.04 18.69 29.21
N THR A 864 6.69 17.95 28.32
CA THR A 864 8.15 17.71 28.40
C THR A 864 8.98 18.96 28.10
N TYR A 865 8.38 20.01 27.54
CA TYR A 865 9.05 21.30 27.29
C TYR A 865 9.75 21.86 28.55
N ARG A 866 9.20 21.58 29.74
CA ARG A 866 9.76 22.03 31.03
C ARG A 866 11.11 21.38 31.34
N TRP A 867 11.45 20.28 30.67
CA TRP A 867 12.70 19.57 30.87
C TRP A 867 13.79 20.04 29.91
N LEU A 868 13.46 20.85 28.89
CA LEU A 868 14.42 21.46 27.99
C LEU A 868 15.09 22.66 28.68
N ARG A 869 16.42 22.62 28.84
CA ARG A 869 17.19 23.78 29.35
C ARG A 869 17.58 24.72 28.21
N GLU A 870 17.81 24.14 27.05
CA GLU A 870 18.10 24.80 25.78
C GLU A 870 17.06 24.34 24.75
N ASP A 871 16.90 25.11 23.68
CA ASP A 871 15.96 24.81 22.60
C ASP A 871 16.67 24.87 21.24
N LEU A 872 16.09 24.15 20.28
CA LEU A 872 16.49 24.19 18.87
C LEU A 872 16.05 25.51 18.21
N SER A 873 14.98 26.12 18.70
CA SER A 873 14.57 27.46 18.27
C SER A 873 15.29 28.55 19.06
N THR A 874 15.54 29.71 18.44
CA THR A 874 16.02 30.91 19.16
C THR A 874 15.00 31.46 20.16
N ARG A 875 13.71 31.10 20.04
CA ARG A 875 12.64 31.48 20.95
C ARG A 875 11.81 30.24 21.31
N PRO A 876 11.65 29.90 22.61
CA PRO A 876 10.83 28.75 22.99
C PRO A 876 9.34 29.01 22.77
N LEU A 877 8.57 27.94 22.56
CA LEU A 877 7.12 27.99 22.48
C LEU A 877 6.53 28.49 23.80
N LYS A 878 5.60 29.45 23.72
CA LYS A 878 4.89 29.97 24.89
C LYS A 878 3.82 28.98 25.35
N ILE A 879 4.00 28.46 26.56
CA ILE A 879 3.02 27.63 27.27
C ILE A 879 2.82 28.27 28.64
N CYS A 880 1.67 28.93 28.83
CA CYS A 880 1.36 29.69 30.03
C CYS A 880 -0.14 29.74 30.30
N VAL A 881 -0.51 30.27 31.47
CA VAL A 881 -1.91 30.63 31.76
C VAL A 881 -2.24 31.91 31.00
N ASP A 882 -3.35 31.92 30.25
CA ASP A 882 -3.84 33.12 29.60
C ASP A 882 -4.15 34.22 30.64
N PRO A 883 -3.83 35.50 30.38
CA PRO A 883 -4.18 36.60 31.29
C PRO A 883 -5.66 36.65 31.74
N ASN A 884 -6.57 36.12 30.93
CA ASN A 884 -8.01 36.06 31.19
C ASN A 884 -8.52 34.63 31.48
N GLY A 885 -7.62 33.64 31.58
CA GLY A 885 -7.93 32.23 31.82
C GLY A 885 -7.41 31.73 33.16
N ASP A 886 -7.76 30.48 33.48
CA ASP A 886 -7.35 29.79 34.72
C ASP A 886 -6.56 28.50 34.44
N THR A 887 -6.26 28.21 33.17
CA THR A 887 -5.70 26.93 32.71
C THR A 887 -4.41 27.16 31.92
N VAL A 888 -3.41 26.29 32.12
CA VAL A 888 -2.16 26.29 31.33
C VAL A 888 -2.42 25.71 29.95
N GLU A 889 -2.22 26.54 28.92
CA GLU A 889 -2.55 26.20 27.54
C GLU A 889 -1.45 26.67 26.58
N ALA A 890 -1.43 26.09 25.38
CA ALA A 890 -0.65 26.60 24.26
C ALA A 890 -1.59 27.22 23.22
N ALA A 891 -1.35 28.48 22.84
CA ALA A 891 -2.11 29.12 21.78
C ALA A 891 -1.66 28.60 20.41
N VAL A 892 -2.62 28.22 19.57
CA VAL A 892 -2.35 27.73 18.20
C VAL A 892 -1.71 28.82 17.34
N GLU A 893 -2.05 30.07 17.59
CA GLU A 893 -1.49 31.25 16.91
C GLU A 893 0.00 31.46 17.26
N ASP A 894 0.38 31.39 18.54
CA ASP A 894 1.78 31.49 18.96
C ASP A 894 2.63 30.36 18.35
N ALA A 895 2.10 29.13 18.32
CA ALA A 895 2.73 27.99 17.66
C ALA A 895 2.85 28.19 16.13
N GLY A 896 1.84 28.79 15.51
CA GLY A 896 1.84 29.14 14.08
C GLY A 896 2.91 30.17 13.73
N LEU A 897 3.00 31.26 14.52
CA LEU A 897 4.00 32.31 14.37
C LEU A 897 5.42 31.79 14.58
N LEU A 898 5.63 30.91 15.58
CA LEU A 898 6.95 30.31 15.81
C LEU A 898 7.43 29.49 14.60
N LEU A 899 6.54 28.73 13.96
CA LEU A 899 6.90 27.98 12.75
C LEU A 899 7.18 28.92 11.57
N GLN A 900 6.33 29.92 11.32
CA GLN A 900 6.52 30.86 10.22
C GLN A 900 7.84 31.64 10.32
N ASP A 901 8.19 32.10 11.52
CA ASP A 901 9.42 32.83 11.81
C ASP A 901 10.51 31.91 12.42
N PHE A 902 10.47 30.60 12.11
CA PHE A 902 11.36 29.65 12.74
C PHE A 902 12.83 29.95 12.43
N GLN A 903 13.60 30.22 13.48
CA GLN A 903 15.04 30.43 13.40
C GLN A 903 15.75 29.34 14.20
N ILE A 904 16.64 28.62 13.52
CA ILE A 904 17.48 27.60 14.13
C ILE A 904 18.47 28.29 15.08
N ASN A 905 18.52 27.83 16.33
CA ASN A 905 19.59 28.18 17.24
C ASN A 905 20.90 27.53 16.77
N HIS A 906 21.76 28.31 16.13
CA HIS A 906 23.02 27.82 15.58
C HIS A 906 24.00 27.31 16.65
N GLU A 907 23.86 27.72 17.92
CA GLU A 907 24.67 27.19 19.03
C GLU A 907 24.33 25.72 19.35
N ALA A 908 23.10 25.29 19.06
CA ALA A 908 22.67 23.90 19.22
C ALA A 908 23.18 22.98 18.10
N ILE A 909 23.58 23.54 16.95
CA ILE A 909 24.00 22.77 15.77
C ILE A 909 25.45 22.32 15.90
N GLN A 910 25.67 21.01 15.80
CA GLN A 910 27.00 20.39 15.87
C GLN A 910 27.63 20.24 14.48
N ARG A 911 26.83 19.82 13.50
CA ARG A 911 27.29 19.50 12.13
C ARG A 911 26.13 19.63 11.15
N SER A 912 26.42 20.08 9.93
CA SER A 912 25.45 20.26 8.85
C SER A 912 25.89 19.48 7.62
N TYR A 913 24.94 18.88 6.93
CA TYR A 913 25.19 17.99 5.80
C TYR A 913 24.46 18.47 4.54
N LYS A 914 25.16 18.35 3.41
CA LYS A 914 24.67 18.66 2.07
C LYS A 914 24.95 17.49 1.14
N GLU A 915 24.43 17.57 -0.08
CA GLU A 915 24.59 16.51 -1.07
C GLU A 915 26.08 16.22 -1.38
N GLU A 916 26.45 14.94 -1.29
CA GLU A 916 27.79 14.48 -1.66
C GLU A 916 27.93 14.25 -3.17
N GLN A 917 29.06 14.69 -3.72
CA GLN A 917 29.42 14.43 -5.11
C GLN A 917 30.22 13.14 -5.26
N PHE A 918 29.94 12.38 -6.31
CA PHE A 918 30.71 11.19 -6.67
C PHE A 918 31.89 11.54 -7.57
N ARG A 919 33.02 10.89 -7.34
CA ARG A 919 34.13 10.87 -8.29
C ARG A 919 33.86 9.77 -9.30
N ILE A 920 33.81 10.13 -10.58
CA ILE A 920 33.65 9.18 -11.68
C ILE A 920 34.95 9.15 -12.46
N TYR A 921 35.54 7.97 -12.60
CA TYR A 921 36.77 7.79 -13.36
C TYR A 921 36.79 6.43 -14.07
N GLN A 922 37.73 6.28 -15.02
CA GLN A 922 37.92 5.03 -15.75
C GLN A 922 39.32 4.48 -15.49
N THR A 923 39.42 3.16 -15.38
CA THR A 923 40.69 2.45 -15.20
C THR A 923 40.75 1.26 -16.15
N MET A 924 41.85 1.15 -16.89
CA MET A 924 42.07 0.06 -17.84
C MET A 924 42.84 -1.08 -17.19
N ILE A 925 42.28 -2.29 -17.22
CA ILE A 925 42.90 -3.50 -16.67
C ILE A 925 43.10 -4.52 -17.79
N THR A 926 44.31 -5.04 -17.92
CA THR A 926 44.65 -6.10 -18.87
C THR A 926 45.02 -7.39 -18.15
N HIS A 927 44.44 -8.51 -18.60
CA HIS A 927 44.73 -9.85 -18.12
C HIS A 927 44.56 -10.87 -19.25
N ASP A 928 45.61 -11.66 -19.50
CA ASP A 928 45.60 -12.81 -20.41
C ASP A 928 45.05 -12.48 -21.81
N GLY A 929 45.50 -11.37 -22.40
CA GLY A 929 45.09 -10.91 -23.73
C GLY A 929 43.73 -10.18 -23.79
N PHE A 930 43.05 -10.05 -22.65
CA PHE A 930 41.77 -9.36 -22.52
C PHE A 930 41.94 -8.03 -21.76
N SER A 931 41.53 -6.92 -22.37
CA SER A 931 41.57 -5.57 -21.78
C SER A 931 40.16 -5.05 -21.53
N CYS A 932 39.89 -4.50 -20.35
CA CYS A 932 38.63 -3.82 -20.07
C CYS A 932 38.90 -2.46 -19.42
N SER A 933 38.29 -1.41 -19.97
CA SER A 933 38.18 -0.11 -19.29
C SER A 933 36.97 -0.15 -18.38
N PHE A 934 37.19 -0.12 -17.06
CA PHE A 934 36.15 -0.12 -16.04
C PHE A 934 35.73 1.31 -15.72
N THR A 935 34.43 1.59 -15.75
CA THR A 935 33.86 2.84 -15.20
C THR A 935 33.57 2.64 -13.71
N ILE A 936 34.10 3.53 -12.88
CA ILE A 936 34.07 3.44 -11.43
C ILE A 936 33.47 4.71 -10.85
N ARG A 937 32.59 4.56 -9.86
CA ARG A 937 32.08 5.65 -9.03
C ARG A 937 32.52 5.46 -7.61
N ASP A 938 33.07 6.51 -7.01
CA ASP A 938 33.70 6.50 -5.70
C ASP A 938 33.15 7.65 -4.84
N SER A 939 32.78 7.33 -3.60
CA SER A 939 32.21 8.27 -2.64
C SER A 939 32.63 7.93 -1.19
N GLY A 940 32.68 8.95 -0.34
CA GLY A 940 33.12 8.86 1.05
C GLY A 940 34.59 9.27 1.27
N PRO A 941 35.01 9.48 2.53
CA PRO A 941 36.36 9.94 2.85
C PRO A 941 37.44 8.91 2.49
N HIS A 942 38.48 9.35 1.78
CA HIS A 942 39.65 8.51 1.43
C HIS A 942 40.49 8.11 2.66
N GLU A 943 40.33 8.81 3.77
CA GLU A 943 41.01 8.56 5.06
C GLU A 943 40.41 7.37 5.83
N LEU A 944 39.22 6.89 5.42
CA LEU A 944 38.62 5.70 6.02
C LEU A 944 39.26 4.44 5.43
N ASN A 945 39.88 3.62 6.28
CA ASN A 945 40.39 2.28 5.92
C ASN A 945 39.27 1.24 5.66
N ASN A 946 38.03 1.70 5.51
CA ASN A 946 36.81 0.90 5.40
C ASN A 946 36.24 1.06 3.99
N ILE A 947 36.31 0.00 3.18
CA ILE A 947 35.93 0.08 1.76
C ILE A 947 34.89 -0.99 1.43
N ILE A 948 33.79 -0.56 0.81
CA ILE A 948 32.72 -1.42 0.30
C ILE A 948 32.68 -1.29 -1.22
N ILE A 949 32.70 -2.42 -1.92
CA ILE A 949 32.66 -2.47 -3.39
C ILE A 949 31.37 -3.13 -3.86
N PHE A 950 30.60 -2.42 -4.68
CA PHE A 950 29.30 -2.84 -5.19
C PHE A 950 29.38 -3.36 -6.63
N LEU A 951 28.83 -4.55 -6.86
CA LEU A 951 28.80 -5.26 -8.14
C LEU A 951 27.34 -5.52 -8.55
N HIS A 952 26.93 -4.94 -9.67
CA HIS A 952 25.56 -5.06 -10.18
C HIS A 952 25.30 -6.41 -10.89
N GLY A 953 24.03 -6.68 -11.21
CA GLY A 953 23.59 -7.87 -11.96
C GLY A 953 23.69 -7.68 -13.48
N TYR A 954 23.32 -8.70 -14.26
CA TYR A 954 23.21 -8.57 -15.72
C TYR A 954 22.22 -7.45 -16.11
N LEU A 955 22.56 -6.63 -17.11
CA LEU A 955 21.89 -5.38 -17.51
C LEU A 955 21.90 -4.24 -16.47
N GLY A 956 22.38 -4.47 -15.24
CA GLY A 956 22.54 -3.41 -14.25
C GLY A 956 23.69 -2.45 -14.58
N THR A 957 23.82 -1.39 -13.80
CA THR A 957 24.97 -0.47 -13.85
C THR A 957 25.41 -0.06 -12.45
N SER A 958 26.57 0.57 -12.33
CA SER A 958 27.07 1.20 -11.10
C SER A 958 26.10 2.24 -10.52
N GLU A 959 25.24 2.85 -11.34
CA GLU A 959 24.25 3.84 -10.91
C GLU A 959 23.18 3.24 -9.98
N ASP A 960 22.90 1.93 -10.10
CA ASP A 960 21.91 1.23 -9.27
C ASP A 960 22.25 1.29 -7.77
N TRP A 961 23.52 1.52 -7.44
CA TRP A 961 24.01 1.56 -6.07
C TRP A 961 24.09 2.95 -5.47
N ILE A 962 23.95 4.02 -6.27
CA ILE A 962 24.13 5.41 -5.81
C ILE A 962 23.35 5.74 -4.53
N PRO A 963 22.03 5.44 -4.44
CA PRO A 963 21.27 5.74 -3.23
C PRO A 963 21.82 5.01 -1.98
N ILE A 964 22.19 3.73 -2.12
CA ILE A 964 22.74 2.90 -1.05
C ILE A 964 24.15 3.38 -0.64
N MET A 965 24.97 3.76 -1.62
CA MET A 965 26.32 4.28 -1.38
C MET A 965 26.28 5.59 -0.59
N LYS A 966 25.35 6.51 -0.91
CA LYS A 966 25.18 7.76 -0.15
C LYS A 966 24.78 7.52 1.31
N ALA A 967 23.96 6.50 1.56
CA ALA A 967 23.59 6.11 2.91
C ALA A 967 24.81 5.59 3.70
N LEU A 968 25.56 4.66 3.11
CA LEU A 968 26.70 3.99 3.77
C LEU A 968 27.99 4.84 3.80
N SER A 969 28.07 5.92 3.01
CA SER A 969 29.27 6.76 2.96
C SER A 969 29.59 7.51 4.25
N VAL A 970 28.67 7.51 5.23
CA VAL A 970 28.91 7.98 6.61
C VAL A 970 30.01 7.17 7.29
N THR A 971 30.06 5.85 7.05
CA THR A 971 30.88 4.92 7.82
C THR A 971 31.92 4.17 7.00
N ALA A 972 31.83 4.22 5.66
CA ALA A 972 32.74 3.55 4.75
C ALA A 972 32.90 4.29 3.39
N ARG A 973 34.08 4.22 2.79
CA ARG A 973 34.27 4.58 1.38
C ARG A 973 33.55 3.55 0.50
N CYS A 974 32.63 4.03 -0.33
CA CYS A 974 31.76 3.22 -1.16
C CYS A 974 32.17 3.34 -2.62
N ILE A 975 32.39 2.20 -3.29
CA ILE A 975 32.83 2.13 -4.68
C ILE A 975 31.89 1.24 -5.47
N SER A 976 31.30 1.73 -6.55
CA SER A 976 30.51 0.89 -7.47
C SER A 976 31.18 0.81 -8.82
N ILE A 977 31.09 -0.36 -9.46
CA ILE A 977 31.82 -0.67 -10.70
C ILE A 977 30.83 -1.12 -11.77
N ASP A 978 30.93 -0.53 -12.96
CA ASP A 978 30.30 -1.08 -14.15
C ASP A 978 31.05 -2.34 -14.57
N LEU A 979 30.41 -3.51 -14.48
CA LEU A 979 30.99 -4.78 -14.91
C LEU A 979 31.33 -4.76 -16.41
N PRO A 980 32.24 -5.63 -16.88
CA PRO A 980 32.65 -5.65 -18.29
C PRO A 980 31.42 -5.68 -19.22
N GLY A 981 31.43 -4.91 -20.31
CA GLY A 981 30.34 -4.81 -21.28
C GLY A 981 29.04 -4.13 -20.81
N HIS A 982 28.98 -3.65 -19.57
CA HIS A 982 27.82 -2.95 -19.01
C HIS A 982 28.12 -1.45 -18.80
N GLY A 983 27.07 -0.63 -18.79
CA GLY A 983 27.16 0.81 -18.55
C GLY A 983 28.22 1.51 -19.41
N GLY A 984 29.14 2.22 -18.75
CA GLY A 984 30.28 2.91 -19.36
C GLY A 984 31.49 2.02 -19.62
N SER A 985 31.55 0.81 -19.05
CA SER A 985 32.70 -0.09 -19.22
C SER A 985 32.79 -0.64 -20.64
N ARG A 986 34.01 -0.78 -21.16
CA ARG A 986 34.29 -1.20 -22.54
C ARG A 986 35.32 -2.31 -22.58
N ILE A 987 35.02 -3.37 -23.32
CA ILE A 987 35.92 -4.50 -23.54
C ILE A 987 36.68 -4.26 -24.85
N GLN A 988 38.00 -4.41 -24.81
CA GLN A 988 38.87 -4.40 -25.98
C GLN A 988 39.60 -5.75 -26.06
N GLN A 989 39.48 -6.42 -27.21
CA GLN A 989 40.26 -7.62 -27.51
C GLN A 989 41.45 -7.24 -28.39
N HIS A 990 42.64 -7.69 -28.00
CA HIS A 990 43.78 -7.73 -28.90
C HIS A 990 43.66 -9.00 -29.73
N VAL A 991 43.21 -8.88 -30.97
CA VAL A 991 43.23 -10.00 -31.92
C VAL A 991 44.66 -10.15 -32.41
N ASP A 992 45.42 -11.07 -31.82
CA ASP A 992 46.61 -11.58 -32.47
C ASP A 992 46.16 -12.34 -33.73
N LYS A 993 46.69 -11.95 -34.89
CA LYS A 993 46.33 -12.44 -36.24
C LYS A 993 46.62 -13.94 -36.48
N GLY A 994 46.70 -14.77 -35.44
CA GLY A 994 46.98 -16.21 -35.54
C GLY A 994 46.31 -17.12 -34.49
N ALA A 995 45.42 -16.61 -33.62
CA ALA A 995 44.71 -17.44 -32.65
C ALA A 995 43.23 -17.63 -33.03
N GLU A 996 42.85 -18.84 -33.48
CA GLU A 996 41.49 -19.20 -33.93
C GLU A 996 40.44 -19.34 -32.80
N LYS A 997 40.74 -18.97 -31.55
CA LYS A 997 39.81 -19.09 -30.41
C LYS A 997 39.56 -17.76 -29.72
N GLU A 998 38.34 -17.24 -29.84
CA GLU A 998 37.86 -16.13 -29.01
C GLU A 998 37.90 -16.50 -27.51
N ILE A 999 38.42 -15.59 -26.69
CA ILE A 999 38.50 -15.76 -25.23
C ILE A 999 37.09 -15.65 -24.63
N SER A 1000 36.66 -16.70 -23.90
CA SER A 1000 35.36 -16.76 -23.23
C SER A 1000 35.33 -15.88 -21.96
N ILE A 1001 34.27 -15.08 -21.80
CA ILE A 1001 34.11 -14.18 -20.64
C ILE A 1001 33.44 -14.90 -19.46
N SER A 1002 34.17 -15.82 -18.84
CA SER A 1002 33.69 -16.57 -17.68
C SER A 1002 33.64 -15.72 -16.39
N ILE A 1003 32.87 -16.17 -15.39
CA ILE A 1003 32.84 -15.56 -14.05
C ILE A 1003 34.23 -15.49 -13.42
N GLU A 1004 35.07 -16.50 -13.69
CA GLU A 1004 36.45 -16.55 -13.22
C GLU A 1004 37.33 -15.47 -13.85
N LEU A 1005 37.23 -15.25 -15.17
CA LEU A 1005 37.95 -14.19 -15.84
C LEU A 1005 37.56 -12.81 -15.27
N ILE A 1006 36.26 -12.56 -15.11
CA ILE A 1006 35.76 -11.31 -14.53
C ILE A 1006 36.27 -11.13 -13.09
N ALA A 1007 36.24 -12.20 -12.27
CA ALA A 1007 36.76 -12.17 -10.90
C ALA A 1007 38.26 -11.85 -10.85
N ASN A 1008 39.07 -12.41 -11.76
CA ASN A 1008 40.50 -12.10 -11.86
C ASN A 1008 40.76 -10.64 -12.22
N MET A 1009 40.02 -10.09 -13.18
CA MET A 1009 40.13 -8.68 -13.55
C MET A 1009 39.73 -7.75 -12.41
N LEU A 1010 38.61 -8.05 -11.73
CA LEU A 1010 38.18 -7.28 -10.57
C LEU A 1010 39.20 -7.37 -9.43
N HIS A 1011 39.82 -8.53 -9.20
CA HIS A 1011 40.88 -8.65 -8.19
C HIS A 1011 42.08 -7.72 -8.49
N LYS A 1012 42.53 -7.66 -9.76
CA LYS A 1012 43.57 -6.71 -10.19
C LYS A 1012 43.11 -5.27 -9.97
N LEU A 1013 41.91 -4.94 -10.41
CA LEU A 1013 41.32 -3.61 -10.25
C LEU A 1013 41.26 -3.17 -8.78
N ILE A 1014 40.76 -4.02 -7.90
CA ILE A 1014 40.69 -3.76 -6.45
C ILE A 1014 42.08 -3.54 -5.87
N THR A 1015 43.08 -4.25 -6.36
CA THR A 1015 44.47 -4.11 -5.92
C THR A 1015 45.07 -2.76 -6.31
N GLU A 1016 44.66 -2.20 -7.45
CA GLU A 1016 45.05 -0.85 -7.91
C GLU A 1016 44.28 0.27 -7.18
N ILE A 1017 42.99 0.09 -6.91
CA ILE A 1017 42.14 1.12 -6.30
C ILE A 1017 42.41 1.29 -4.80
N SER A 1018 42.83 0.23 -4.10
CA SER A 1018 43.06 0.29 -2.65
C SER A 1018 44.13 -0.67 -2.17
N SER A 1019 44.95 -0.24 -1.20
CA SER A 1019 45.86 -1.07 -0.40
C SER A 1019 45.17 -1.87 0.70
N GLU A 1020 43.97 -1.47 1.11
CA GLU A 1020 43.23 -2.02 2.25
C GLU A 1020 42.33 -3.21 1.89
N ARG A 1021 41.84 -3.92 2.92
CA ARG A 1021 40.86 -4.98 2.74
C ARG A 1021 39.44 -4.42 2.51
N VAL A 1022 38.74 -4.97 1.52
CA VAL A 1022 37.42 -4.56 1.05
C VAL A 1022 36.31 -5.56 1.44
N VAL A 1023 35.07 -5.09 1.47
CA VAL A 1023 33.86 -5.94 1.53
C VAL A 1023 33.14 -5.86 0.19
N LEU A 1024 32.82 -7.02 -0.39
CA LEU A 1024 32.11 -7.07 -1.67
C LEU A 1024 30.60 -7.14 -1.43
N VAL A 1025 29.81 -6.34 -2.13
CA VAL A 1025 28.35 -6.42 -2.16
C VAL A 1025 27.95 -6.71 -3.59
N GLY A 1026 27.41 -7.90 -3.83
CA GLY A 1026 27.04 -8.34 -5.17
C GLY A 1026 25.56 -8.63 -5.28
N TYR A 1027 24.95 -8.23 -6.40
CA TYR A 1027 23.59 -8.60 -6.78
C TYR A 1027 23.57 -9.52 -8.00
N SER A 1028 22.80 -10.62 -7.94
CA SER A 1028 22.58 -11.56 -9.05
C SER A 1028 23.90 -12.03 -9.69
N MET A 1029 24.25 -11.62 -10.92
CA MET A 1029 25.57 -11.91 -11.53
C MET A 1029 26.74 -11.38 -10.68
N GLY A 1030 26.66 -10.14 -10.19
CA GLY A 1030 27.64 -9.58 -9.25
C GLY A 1030 27.71 -10.37 -7.95
N ALA A 1031 26.61 -10.95 -7.48
CA ALA A 1031 26.59 -11.83 -6.30
C ALA A 1031 27.36 -13.14 -6.56
N ARG A 1032 27.22 -13.73 -7.76
CA ARG A 1032 27.98 -14.92 -8.17
C ARG A 1032 29.48 -14.64 -8.23
N ILE A 1033 29.86 -13.49 -8.78
CA ILE A 1033 31.26 -13.04 -8.83
C ILE A 1033 31.80 -12.81 -7.40
N ALA A 1034 31.07 -12.07 -6.56
CA ALA A 1034 31.45 -11.82 -5.18
C ALA A 1034 31.61 -13.11 -4.37
N LEU A 1035 30.70 -14.08 -4.56
CA LEU A 1035 30.77 -15.39 -3.92
C LEU A 1035 31.97 -16.20 -4.41
N TYR A 1036 32.21 -16.22 -5.73
CA TYR A 1036 33.39 -16.88 -6.32
C TYR A 1036 34.68 -16.31 -5.73
N MET A 1037 34.78 -14.98 -5.67
CA MET A 1037 35.93 -14.28 -5.09
C MET A 1037 36.10 -14.61 -3.60
N ALA A 1038 35.01 -14.56 -2.83
CA ALA A 1038 35.02 -14.87 -1.40
C ALA A 1038 35.43 -16.32 -1.08
N LEU A 1039 35.13 -17.28 -1.97
CA LEU A 1039 35.46 -18.70 -1.75
C LEU A 1039 36.85 -19.07 -2.29
N ARG A 1040 37.16 -18.69 -3.53
CA ARG A 1040 38.34 -19.20 -4.24
C ARG A 1040 39.60 -18.43 -3.96
N TYR A 1041 39.49 -17.14 -3.68
CA TYR A 1041 40.69 -16.33 -3.51
C TYR A 1041 41.30 -16.51 -2.13
N THR A 1042 40.63 -17.21 -1.19
CA THR A 1042 41.07 -17.41 0.21
C THR A 1042 42.22 -18.41 0.39
N LYS A 1043 42.50 -19.26 -0.61
CA LYS A 1043 43.61 -20.22 -0.57
C LYS A 1043 44.91 -19.50 -0.92
N LYS A 1044 45.92 -19.56 -0.03
CA LYS A 1044 47.32 -19.26 -0.39
C LYS A 1044 47.70 -20.17 -1.57
N PHE A 1045 47.63 -19.66 -2.80
CA PHE A 1045 48.07 -20.39 -3.97
C PHE A 1045 49.44 -19.85 -4.38
N TYR A 1046 50.46 -20.71 -4.31
CA TYR A 1046 51.75 -20.46 -4.95
C TYR A 1046 51.62 -20.83 -6.42
N LEU A 1047 51.15 -19.89 -7.25
CA LEU A 1047 51.32 -19.95 -8.69
C LEU A 1047 52.28 -18.82 -9.06
N THR A 1048 53.51 -19.19 -9.38
CA THR A 1048 54.61 -18.31 -9.85
C THR A 1048 55.05 -17.17 -8.92
N LYS A 1049 56.05 -17.44 -8.04
CA LYS A 1049 57.01 -16.50 -7.38
C LYS A 1049 56.57 -15.08 -6.93
N ALA A 1050 55.28 -14.75 -6.87
CA ALA A 1050 54.74 -13.48 -6.42
C ALA A 1050 53.65 -13.73 -5.35
N LEU A 1051 53.79 -13.07 -4.21
CA LEU A 1051 52.91 -13.22 -3.05
C LEU A 1051 51.59 -12.48 -3.32
N MET A 1052 50.51 -13.17 -3.72
CA MET A 1052 49.17 -12.56 -3.79
C MET A 1052 48.59 -12.43 -2.38
N VAL A 1053 48.54 -11.20 -1.85
CA VAL A 1053 47.91 -10.90 -0.56
C VAL A 1053 46.43 -10.58 -0.79
N LEU A 1054 45.57 -11.45 -0.26
CA LEU A 1054 44.11 -11.31 -0.25
C LEU A 1054 43.63 -10.00 0.38
N LYS A 1055 42.84 -9.23 -0.39
CA LYS A 1055 42.18 -8.00 0.07
C LYS A 1055 40.68 -8.15 0.36
N ILE A 1056 40.08 -9.33 0.48
CA ILE A 1056 38.63 -9.48 0.77
C ILE A 1056 38.41 -9.87 2.24
N ASN A 1057 37.53 -9.15 2.94
CA ASN A 1057 37.22 -9.38 4.36
C ASN A 1057 35.82 -9.97 4.64
N GLY A 1058 34.96 -10.00 3.62
CA GLY A 1058 33.60 -10.52 3.69
C GLY A 1058 32.84 -10.20 2.41
N ALA A 1059 31.71 -10.87 2.20
CA ALA A 1059 30.85 -10.61 1.05
C ALA A 1059 29.35 -10.63 1.41
N VAL A 1060 28.59 -9.75 0.76
CA VAL A 1060 27.13 -9.70 0.80
C VAL A 1060 26.60 -10.22 -0.53
N ILE A 1061 25.81 -11.28 -0.48
CA ILE A 1061 25.34 -12.04 -1.63
C ILE A 1061 23.82 -11.80 -1.76
N ILE A 1062 23.43 -10.88 -2.62
CA ILE A 1062 22.03 -10.48 -2.83
C ILE A 1062 21.48 -11.25 -4.02
N SER A 1063 20.47 -12.09 -3.78
CA SER A 1063 19.83 -12.92 -4.80
C SER A 1063 20.84 -13.71 -5.65
N GLY A 1064 21.89 -14.23 -4.99
CA GLY A 1064 22.99 -14.96 -5.63
C GLY A 1064 22.79 -16.47 -5.66
N SER A 1065 23.63 -17.16 -6.43
CA SER A 1065 23.63 -18.62 -6.51
C SER A 1065 25.06 -19.18 -6.60
N PRO A 1066 25.36 -20.29 -5.92
CA PRO A 1066 26.65 -20.98 -6.03
C PRO A 1066 26.78 -21.81 -7.33
N GLY A 1067 25.78 -21.81 -8.22
CA GLY A 1067 25.75 -22.61 -9.45
C GLY A 1067 24.83 -23.82 -9.35
N LEU A 1068 24.72 -24.60 -10.44
CA LEU A 1068 23.88 -25.80 -10.49
C LEU A 1068 24.68 -27.06 -10.13
N ARG A 1069 24.07 -27.97 -9.36
CA ARG A 1069 24.69 -29.26 -8.98
C ARG A 1069 24.58 -30.31 -10.08
N ASP A 1070 23.46 -30.31 -10.79
CA ASP A 1070 23.09 -31.35 -11.74
C ASP A 1070 23.50 -30.99 -13.17
N GLU A 1071 24.10 -31.95 -13.88
CA GLU A 1071 24.58 -31.76 -15.25
C GLU A 1071 23.47 -31.50 -16.26
N LEU A 1072 22.28 -32.08 -16.05
CA LEU A 1072 21.12 -31.86 -16.91
C LEU A 1072 20.61 -30.42 -16.80
N GLY A 1073 20.48 -29.90 -15.59
CA GLY A 1073 20.13 -28.51 -15.30
C GLY A 1073 21.15 -27.52 -15.86
N LYS A 1074 22.46 -27.84 -15.76
CA LYS A 1074 23.51 -27.05 -16.41
C LYS A 1074 23.32 -26.96 -17.92
N ARG A 1075 23.13 -28.09 -18.60
CA ARG A 1075 22.90 -28.12 -20.07
C ARG A 1075 21.64 -27.36 -20.46
N ASN A 1076 20.54 -27.54 -19.73
CA ASN A 1076 19.30 -26.80 -19.97
C ASN A 1076 19.51 -25.30 -19.79
N ARG A 1077 20.25 -24.88 -18.75
CA ARG A 1077 20.52 -23.48 -18.49
C ARG A 1077 21.43 -22.84 -19.55
N ILE A 1078 22.46 -23.57 -20.00
CA ILE A 1078 23.32 -23.17 -21.12
C ILE A 1078 22.48 -22.90 -22.36
N ASN A 1079 21.64 -23.87 -22.77
CA ASN A 1079 20.80 -23.74 -23.95
C ASN A 1079 19.84 -22.53 -23.85
N GLN A 1080 19.28 -22.28 -22.67
CA GLN A 1080 18.40 -21.13 -22.43
C GLN A 1080 19.14 -19.79 -22.52
N ASP A 1081 20.29 -19.66 -21.84
CA ASP A 1081 21.06 -18.40 -21.84
C ASP A 1081 21.66 -18.12 -23.23
N ASP A 1082 22.08 -19.15 -23.98
CA ASP A 1082 22.56 -19.04 -25.37
C ASP A 1082 21.44 -18.66 -26.36
N ALA A 1083 20.25 -19.22 -26.18
CA ALA A 1083 19.08 -18.84 -26.96
C ALA A 1083 18.73 -17.36 -26.72
N LYS A 1084 18.79 -16.91 -25.46
CA LYS A 1084 18.58 -15.50 -25.10
C LYS A 1084 19.65 -14.58 -25.66
N ALA A 1085 20.92 -14.96 -25.60
CA ALA A 1085 22.01 -14.21 -26.21
C ALA A 1085 21.83 -14.07 -27.74
N ARG A 1086 21.46 -15.15 -28.43
CA ARG A 1086 21.13 -15.09 -29.87
C ARG A 1086 19.89 -14.24 -30.15
N TYR A 1087 18.89 -14.30 -29.29
CA TYR A 1087 17.69 -13.45 -29.41
C TYR A 1087 18.05 -11.97 -29.31
N LEU A 1088 18.87 -11.59 -28.34
CA LEU A 1088 19.37 -10.21 -28.18
C LEU A 1088 20.10 -9.71 -29.44
N LEU A 1089 20.96 -10.54 -30.04
CA LEU A 1089 21.69 -10.19 -31.26
C LEU A 1089 20.79 -10.06 -32.49
N SER A 1090 19.73 -10.88 -32.58
CA SER A 1090 18.86 -10.93 -33.77
C SER A 1090 17.70 -9.95 -33.73
N HIS A 1091 17.17 -9.63 -32.56
CA HIS A 1091 15.97 -8.79 -32.39
C HIS A 1091 16.24 -7.44 -31.72
N GLY A 1092 17.49 -7.18 -31.30
CA GLY A 1092 17.90 -5.94 -30.65
C GLY A 1092 17.56 -5.86 -29.16
N LEU A 1093 18.08 -4.83 -28.50
CA LEU A 1093 17.97 -4.64 -27.04
C LEU A 1093 16.53 -4.39 -26.59
N GLN A 1094 15.75 -3.59 -27.32
CA GLN A 1094 14.38 -3.25 -26.93
C GLN A 1094 13.49 -4.50 -26.81
N SER A 1095 13.41 -5.29 -27.89
CA SER A 1095 12.67 -6.56 -27.93
C SER A 1095 13.17 -7.54 -26.86
N PHE A 1096 14.49 -7.55 -26.61
CA PHE A 1096 15.07 -8.37 -25.55
C PHE A 1096 14.61 -7.93 -24.16
N LEU A 1097 14.56 -6.63 -23.86
CA LEU A 1097 14.12 -6.13 -22.55
C LEU A 1097 12.65 -6.48 -22.29
N GLU A 1098 11.79 -6.35 -23.29
CA GLU A 1098 10.37 -6.75 -23.21
C GLU A 1098 10.24 -8.24 -22.88
N ALA A 1099 10.92 -9.11 -23.63
CA ALA A 1099 10.91 -10.55 -23.38
C ALA A 1099 11.59 -10.93 -22.06
N TRP A 1100 12.67 -10.25 -21.68
CA TRP A 1100 13.43 -10.50 -20.46
C TRP A 1100 12.60 -10.19 -19.22
N TYR A 1101 11.99 -9.01 -19.18
CA TYR A 1101 11.18 -8.56 -18.04
C TYR A 1101 9.78 -9.17 -18.00
N ALA A 1102 9.32 -9.86 -19.06
CA ALA A 1102 8.08 -10.64 -19.02
C ALA A 1102 8.16 -11.89 -18.11
N ALA A 1103 9.36 -12.39 -17.80
CA ALA A 1103 9.54 -13.58 -16.99
C ALA A 1103 9.06 -13.42 -15.52
N ASP A 1104 8.58 -14.49 -14.89
CA ASP A 1104 8.02 -14.48 -13.52
C ASP A 1104 8.96 -13.93 -12.45
N LEU A 1105 10.28 -14.08 -12.64
CA LEU A 1105 11.31 -13.56 -11.72
C LEU A 1105 11.16 -12.05 -11.46
N TRP A 1106 10.67 -11.31 -12.46
CA TRP A 1106 10.54 -9.85 -12.41
C TRP A 1106 9.14 -9.39 -12.01
N PHE A 1107 8.24 -10.30 -11.60
CA PHE A 1107 6.86 -9.96 -11.28
C PHE A 1107 6.78 -8.81 -10.26
N SER A 1108 7.51 -8.91 -9.16
CA SER A 1108 7.53 -7.87 -8.11
C SER A 1108 8.06 -6.54 -8.67
N LEU A 1109 9.17 -6.59 -9.41
CA LEU A 1109 9.76 -5.40 -10.03
C LEU A 1109 8.85 -4.74 -11.08
N ARG A 1110 8.06 -5.49 -11.85
CA ARG A 1110 7.11 -4.92 -12.84
C ARG A 1110 6.03 -4.06 -12.18
N ASN A 1111 5.68 -4.37 -10.93
CA ASN A 1111 4.71 -3.60 -10.14
C ASN A 1111 5.34 -2.40 -9.42
N HIS A 1112 6.67 -2.25 -9.48
CA HIS A 1112 7.37 -1.12 -8.92
C HIS A 1112 7.04 0.18 -9.70
N PRO A 1113 6.78 1.32 -9.04
CA PRO A 1113 6.37 2.56 -9.71
C PRO A 1113 7.45 3.09 -10.67
N HIS A 1114 8.72 2.89 -10.34
CA HIS A 1114 9.85 3.29 -11.19
C HIS A 1114 10.28 2.23 -12.20
N PHE A 1115 9.50 1.15 -12.40
CA PHE A 1115 9.88 0.06 -13.31
C PHE A 1115 10.25 0.56 -14.71
N GLN A 1116 9.44 1.46 -15.29
CA GLN A 1116 9.72 1.98 -16.62
C GLN A 1116 11.04 2.77 -16.66
N GLN A 1117 11.30 3.61 -15.66
CA GLN A 1117 12.56 4.34 -15.55
C GLN A 1117 13.77 3.40 -15.46
N ILE A 1118 13.63 2.28 -14.74
CA ILE A 1118 14.68 1.25 -14.65
C ILE A 1118 14.92 0.61 -16.03
N VAL A 1119 13.85 0.23 -16.75
CA VAL A 1119 13.93 -0.34 -18.10
C VAL A 1119 14.56 0.66 -19.08
N ASP A 1120 14.15 1.93 -19.04
CA ASP A 1120 14.69 2.99 -19.89
C ASP A 1120 16.19 3.19 -19.63
N THR A 1121 16.63 3.10 -18.38
CA THR A 1121 18.05 3.12 -18.03
C THR A 1121 18.78 1.92 -18.63
N ARG A 1122 18.15 0.74 -18.70
CA ARG A 1122 18.75 -0.46 -19.31
C ARG A 1122 18.85 -0.35 -20.82
N ALA A 1123 17.86 0.28 -21.46
CA ALA A 1123 17.82 0.53 -22.90
C ALA A 1123 18.97 1.43 -23.40
N ARG A 1124 19.66 2.15 -22.50
CA ARG A 1124 20.83 2.99 -22.84
C ARG A 1124 22.11 2.20 -23.15
N HIS A 1125 22.13 0.88 -22.93
CA HIS A 1125 23.30 0.07 -23.26
C HIS A 1125 23.56 0.07 -24.77
N LYS A 1126 24.80 0.39 -25.15
CA LYS A 1126 25.20 0.51 -26.56
C LYS A 1126 25.91 -0.74 -27.09
N ASP A 1127 26.56 -1.51 -26.23
CA ASP A 1127 27.39 -2.65 -26.60
C ASP A 1127 26.62 -3.97 -26.53
N ILE A 1128 25.67 -4.13 -27.46
CA ILE A 1128 24.76 -5.29 -27.52
C ILE A 1128 25.54 -6.60 -27.71
N THR A 1129 26.61 -6.56 -28.51
CA THR A 1129 27.45 -7.73 -28.81
C THR A 1129 28.12 -8.27 -27.55
N ASN A 1130 28.74 -7.41 -26.74
CA ASN A 1130 29.35 -7.85 -25.49
C ASN A 1130 28.30 -8.25 -24.45
N LEU A 1131 27.15 -7.58 -24.39
CA LEU A 1131 26.05 -7.99 -23.50
C LEU A 1131 25.56 -9.41 -23.82
N ALA A 1132 25.39 -9.75 -25.10
CA ALA A 1132 25.01 -11.10 -25.50
C ALA A 1132 26.09 -12.13 -25.16
N ARG A 1133 27.36 -11.79 -25.41
CA ARG A 1133 28.51 -12.65 -25.09
C ARG A 1133 28.60 -12.94 -23.59
N ILE A 1134 28.46 -11.92 -22.74
CA ILE A 1134 28.48 -12.08 -21.29
C ILE A 1134 27.32 -12.94 -20.81
N LEU A 1135 26.11 -12.77 -21.36
CA LEU A 1135 24.96 -13.59 -20.98
C LEU A 1135 25.20 -15.09 -21.24
N SER A 1136 25.78 -15.40 -22.39
CA SER A 1136 26.19 -16.76 -22.77
C SER A 1136 27.34 -17.25 -21.89
N ASP A 1137 28.49 -16.58 -21.93
CA ASP A 1137 29.74 -17.08 -21.36
C ASP A 1137 29.71 -17.17 -19.84
N SER A 1138 29.01 -16.22 -19.19
CA SER A 1138 28.85 -16.18 -17.74
C SER A 1138 27.59 -16.93 -17.24
N SER A 1139 26.94 -17.72 -18.11
CA SER A 1139 25.76 -18.52 -17.77
C SER A 1139 25.97 -19.33 -16.49
N VAL A 1140 24.93 -19.42 -15.66
CA VAL A 1140 24.95 -20.23 -14.43
C VAL A 1140 25.21 -21.72 -14.74
N GLY A 1141 24.88 -22.18 -15.96
CA GLY A 1141 25.18 -23.55 -16.39
C GLY A 1141 26.65 -23.78 -16.75
N ARG A 1142 27.39 -22.73 -17.15
CA ARG A 1142 28.84 -22.77 -17.40
C ARG A 1142 29.66 -22.44 -16.15
N GLN A 1143 29.06 -21.84 -15.14
CA GLN A 1143 29.72 -21.54 -13.87
C GLN A 1143 30.09 -22.83 -13.12
N PRO A 1144 31.31 -22.93 -12.57
CA PRO A 1144 31.66 -24.00 -11.65
C PRO A 1144 30.70 -24.05 -10.45
N SER A 1145 30.33 -25.26 -10.04
CA SER A 1145 29.53 -25.47 -8.83
C SER A 1145 30.36 -25.14 -7.59
N LEU A 1146 29.93 -24.15 -6.82
CA LEU A 1146 30.57 -23.70 -5.57
C LEU A 1146 29.95 -24.34 -4.32
N TRP A 1147 29.03 -25.30 -4.47
CA TRP A 1147 28.33 -25.91 -3.34
C TRP A 1147 29.27 -26.63 -2.37
N GLU A 1148 30.28 -27.35 -2.87
CA GLU A 1148 31.30 -27.97 -2.01
C GLU A 1148 32.27 -26.94 -1.43
N ASP A 1149 32.57 -25.86 -2.16
CA ASP A 1149 33.43 -24.78 -1.68
C ASP A 1149 32.81 -24.07 -0.46
N LEU A 1150 31.48 -23.98 -0.37
CA LEU A 1150 30.78 -23.38 0.77
C LEU A 1150 31.09 -24.08 2.10
N LYS A 1151 31.22 -25.41 2.10
CA LYS A 1151 31.55 -26.21 3.31
C LYS A 1151 32.92 -25.87 3.90
N HIS A 1152 33.77 -25.23 3.12
CA HIS A 1152 35.12 -24.83 3.48
C HIS A 1152 35.30 -23.31 3.57
N CYS A 1153 34.20 -22.54 3.49
CA CYS A 1153 34.26 -21.09 3.55
C CYS A 1153 34.72 -20.62 4.93
N LYS A 1154 35.77 -19.79 4.96
CA LYS A 1154 36.27 -19.14 6.19
C LYS A 1154 35.92 -17.65 6.26
N MET A 1155 35.31 -17.12 5.19
CA MET A 1155 34.96 -15.72 5.06
C MET A 1155 33.54 -15.48 5.54
N PRO A 1156 33.28 -14.39 6.27
CA PRO A 1156 31.92 -14.04 6.64
C PRO A 1156 31.08 -13.71 5.41
N LEU A 1157 29.87 -14.27 5.36
CA LEU A 1157 28.90 -14.05 4.28
C LEU A 1157 27.57 -13.52 4.84
N LEU A 1158 27.02 -12.49 4.20
CA LEU A 1158 25.63 -12.07 4.41
C LEU A 1158 24.82 -12.51 3.20
N LEU A 1159 23.87 -13.41 3.38
CA LEU A 1159 22.99 -13.91 2.33
C LEU A 1159 21.69 -13.13 2.37
N VAL A 1160 21.32 -12.48 1.27
CA VAL A 1160 20.12 -11.64 1.19
C VAL A 1160 19.20 -12.10 0.07
N SER A 1161 17.91 -12.21 0.37
CA SER A 1161 16.86 -12.48 -0.63
C SER A 1161 15.63 -11.63 -0.34
N GLY A 1162 14.86 -11.29 -1.37
CA GLY A 1162 13.55 -10.66 -1.17
C GLY A 1162 12.52 -11.69 -0.69
N GLU A 1163 11.61 -11.25 0.17
CA GLU A 1163 10.52 -12.05 0.73
C GLU A 1163 9.67 -12.73 -0.37
N LYS A 1164 9.44 -12.04 -1.49
CA LYS A 1164 8.62 -12.51 -2.63
C LYS A 1164 9.41 -13.41 -3.60
N ASP A 1165 10.73 -13.60 -3.41
CA ASP A 1165 11.56 -14.47 -4.25
C ASP A 1165 11.75 -15.86 -3.61
N ALA A 1166 10.72 -16.70 -3.74
CA ALA A 1166 10.71 -18.05 -3.16
C ALA A 1166 11.93 -18.89 -3.58
N LYS A 1167 12.41 -18.74 -4.83
CA LYS A 1167 13.54 -19.50 -5.37
C LYS A 1167 14.84 -19.11 -4.69
N PHE A 1168 15.17 -17.82 -4.67
CA PHE A 1168 16.44 -17.38 -4.09
C PHE A 1168 16.42 -17.38 -2.56
N LYS A 1169 15.24 -17.24 -1.93
CA LYS A 1169 15.04 -17.56 -0.51
C LYS A 1169 15.45 -19.00 -0.21
N GLN A 1170 14.98 -19.96 -0.99
CA GLN A 1170 15.36 -21.37 -0.82
C GLN A 1170 16.87 -21.60 -1.04
N ILE A 1171 17.47 -20.97 -2.06
CA ILE A 1171 18.91 -21.07 -2.34
C ILE A 1171 19.73 -20.48 -1.19
N ALA A 1172 19.36 -19.32 -0.65
CA ALA A 1172 20.05 -18.70 0.48
C ALA A 1172 20.04 -19.62 1.72
N HIS A 1173 18.89 -20.23 2.04
CA HIS A 1173 18.78 -21.20 3.12
C HIS A 1173 19.60 -22.48 2.87
N GLN A 1174 19.66 -22.96 1.62
CA GLN A 1174 20.51 -24.09 1.25
C GLN A 1174 21.99 -23.75 1.42
N MET A 1175 22.44 -22.57 0.95
CA MET A 1175 23.82 -22.11 1.14
C MET A 1175 24.17 -22.01 2.62
N HIS A 1176 23.27 -21.45 3.44
CA HIS A 1176 23.44 -21.36 4.89
C HIS A 1176 23.62 -22.74 5.53
N ARG A 1177 22.81 -23.74 5.14
CA ARG A 1177 22.97 -25.12 5.63
C ARG A 1177 24.32 -25.74 5.27
N GLU A 1178 24.80 -25.56 4.04
CA GLU A 1178 26.10 -26.08 3.62
C GLU A 1178 27.25 -25.43 4.40
N LEU A 1179 27.16 -24.12 4.68
CA LEU A 1179 28.13 -23.37 5.48
C LEU A 1179 28.22 -23.88 6.94
N ILE A 1180 27.10 -24.38 7.49
CA ILE A 1180 27.04 -24.87 8.87
C ILE A 1180 27.40 -26.37 8.97
N SER A 1181 27.20 -27.15 7.91
CA SER A 1181 27.28 -28.62 7.91
C SER A 1181 28.60 -29.24 8.41
N THR A 1182 29.71 -28.51 8.37
CA THR A 1182 31.05 -28.97 8.80
C THR A 1182 31.45 -28.45 10.19
N SER A 1183 30.62 -27.65 10.84
CA SER A 1183 30.88 -26.98 12.12
C SER A 1183 30.37 -27.79 13.33
N SER A 1184 30.64 -29.09 13.38
CA SER A 1184 30.28 -29.93 14.52
C SER A 1184 31.21 -29.66 15.71
N GLY A 1185 30.79 -28.79 16.65
CA GLY A 1185 31.37 -28.78 18.01
C GLY A 1185 31.44 -27.47 18.81
N ARG A 1186 31.07 -26.28 18.28
CA ARG A 1186 30.99 -25.04 19.10
C ARG A 1186 29.90 -24.10 18.58
N ASP A 1187 28.74 -24.10 19.21
CA ASP A 1187 27.55 -23.32 18.80
C ASP A 1187 27.76 -21.80 18.75
N SER A 1188 28.77 -21.24 19.43
CA SER A 1188 28.98 -19.79 19.49
C SER A 1188 29.79 -19.18 18.32
N GLN A 1189 30.44 -19.98 17.47
CA GLN A 1189 31.32 -19.47 16.39
C GLN A 1189 30.64 -19.42 15.01
N VAL A 1190 29.53 -20.13 14.83
CA VAL A 1190 28.83 -20.32 13.55
C VAL A 1190 27.94 -19.13 13.19
N ASP A 1191 27.21 -18.57 14.16
CA ASP A 1191 26.39 -17.35 14.00
C ASP A 1191 27.21 -16.11 13.58
N TYR A 1192 28.51 -16.13 13.83
CA TYR A 1192 29.43 -15.05 13.44
C TYR A 1192 29.89 -15.12 11.98
N LEU A 1193 29.79 -16.28 11.32
CA LEU A 1193 30.32 -16.49 9.97
C LEU A 1193 29.25 -16.32 8.88
N THR A 1194 27.97 -16.51 9.16
CA THR A 1194 26.92 -16.34 8.15
C THR A 1194 25.62 -15.82 8.76
N THR A 1195 24.97 -14.89 8.07
CA THR A 1195 23.62 -14.43 8.42
C THR A 1195 22.75 -14.46 7.16
N VAL A 1196 21.50 -14.88 7.30
CA VAL A 1196 20.49 -14.81 6.25
C VAL A 1196 19.54 -13.66 6.60
N VAL A 1197 19.27 -12.79 5.63
CA VAL A 1197 18.32 -11.68 5.76
C VAL A 1197 17.31 -11.77 4.64
N GLU A 1198 16.04 -11.79 5.01
CA GLU A 1198 14.93 -11.62 4.09
C GLU A 1198 14.49 -10.17 4.13
N VAL A 1199 14.45 -9.52 2.96
CA VAL A 1199 13.99 -8.12 2.86
C VAL A 1199 12.50 -8.12 2.53
N PRO A 1200 11.67 -7.44 3.34
CA PRO A 1200 10.22 -7.44 3.16
C PRO A 1200 9.79 -6.71 1.90
N ASP A 1201 8.61 -7.08 1.41
CA ASP A 1201 7.89 -6.43 0.31
C ASP A 1201 8.55 -6.41 -1.07
N CYS A 1202 9.70 -7.07 -1.26
CA CYS A 1202 10.43 -7.10 -2.54
C CYS A 1202 10.66 -8.51 -3.09
N GLY A 1203 10.90 -8.58 -4.40
CA GLY A 1203 11.23 -9.82 -5.11
C GLY A 1203 12.73 -9.97 -5.36
N HIS A 1204 13.10 -10.28 -6.59
CA HIS A 1204 14.49 -10.59 -6.93
C HIS A 1204 15.44 -9.38 -6.75
N VAL A 1205 14.96 -8.15 -6.96
CA VAL A 1205 15.80 -6.94 -7.12
C VAL A 1205 15.80 -6.08 -5.87
N VAL A 1206 16.18 -6.71 -4.75
CA VAL A 1206 16.13 -6.15 -3.39
C VAL A 1206 16.65 -4.71 -3.29
N HIS A 1207 17.83 -4.44 -3.86
CA HIS A 1207 18.50 -3.15 -3.79
C HIS A 1207 17.77 -1.98 -4.50
N LEU A 1208 16.85 -2.27 -5.43
CA LEU A 1208 16.01 -1.25 -6.08
C LEU A 1208 14.59 -1.22 -5.53
N GLU A 1209 14.04 -2.37 -5.15
CA GLU A 1209 12.65 -2.49 -4.68
C GLU A 1209 12.48 -2.09 -3.22
N ASN A 1210 13.43 -2.43 -2.34
CA ASN A 1210 13.41 -2.03 -0.93
C ASN A 1210 14.84 -1.87 -0.35
N PRO A 1211 15.53 -0.76 -0.65
CA PRO A 1211 16.93 -0.55 -0.27
C PRO A 1211 17.16 -0.30 1.23
N LEU A 1212 16.18 0.21 1.97
CA LEU A 1212 16.37 0.67 3.36
C LEU A 1212 16.71 -0.46 4.34
N PRO A 1213 15.98 -1.60 4.37
CA PRO A 1213 16.38 -2.74 5.19
C PRO A 1213 17.72 -3.35 4.76
N LEU A 1214 18.04 -3.30 3.46
CA LEU A 1214 19.33 -3.77 2.94
C LEU A 1214 20.50 -2.91 3.46
N ILE A 1215 20.36 -1.58 3.46
CA ILE A 1215 21.37 -0.66 4.03
C ILE A 1215 21.66 -1.05 5.49
N ASN A 1216 20.62 -1.21 6.30
CA ASN A 1216 20.77 -1.60 7.71
C ASN A 1216 21.46 -2.98 7.86
N ALA A 1217 21.08 -3.97 7.03
CA ALA A 1217 21.68 -5.30 7.04
C ALA A 1217 23.18 -5.27 6.68
N VAL A 1218 23.55 -4.51 5.63
CA VAL A 1218 24.95 -4.35 5.19
C VAL A 1218 25.78 -3.66 6.28
N ARG A 1219 25.26 -2.57 6.88
CA ARG A 1219 25.93 -1.87 7.98
C ARG A 1219 26.13 -2.77 9.20
N LYS A 1220 25.09 -3.48 9.65
CA LYS A 1220 25.18 -4.43 10.78
C LYS A 1220 26.22 -5.51 10.53
N PHE A 1221 26.25 -6.07 9.31
CA PHE A 1221 27.28 -7.02 8.90
C PHE A 1221 28.69 -6.40 8.93
N PHE A 1222 28.85 -5.18 8.41
CA PHE A 1222 30.11 -4.46 8.42
C PHE A 1222 30.62 -4.16 9.85
N ASN A 1223 29.74 -3.75 10.75
CA ASN A 1223 30.06 -3.49 12.16
C ASN A 1223 30.51 -4.77 12.89
N ARG A 1224 29.90 -5.92 12.59
CA ARG A 1224 30.36 -7.23 13.11
C ARG A 1224 31.77 -7.57 12.62
N LEU A 1225 32.06 -7.32 11.33
CA LEU A 1225 33.41 -7.51 10.77
C LEU A 1225 34.45 -6.63 11.46
N ARG A 1226 34.10 -5.38 11.83
CA ARG A 1226 34.97 -4.46 12.56
C ARG A 1226 35.28 -4.97 13.96
N LYS A 1227 34.26 -5.36 14.74
CA LYS A 1227 34.44 -5.88 16.12
C LYS A 1227 35.40 -7.08 16.14
N ARG A 1228 35.31 -7.97 15.14
CA ARG A 1228 36.23 -9.13 14.98
C ARG A 1228 37.70 -8.73 14.78
N ARG A 1229 37.97 -7.61 14.07
CA ARG A 1229 39.35 -7.12 13.90
C ARG A 1229 39.93 -6.61 15.21
N SER A 1230 39.15 -5.84 15.96
CA SER A 1230 39.58 -5.28 17.25
C SER A 1230 39.83 -6.36 18.31
N SER A 1231 38.97 -7.39 18.39
CA SER A 1231 39.16 -8.51 19.33
C SER A 1231 40.39 -9.35 19.00
N ASN A 1232 40.66 -9.62 17.72
CA ASN A 1232 41.85 -10.35 17.29
C ASN A 1232 43.15 -9.56 17.52
N ALA A 1233 43.11 -8.23 17.37
CA ALA A 1233 44.26 -7.36 17.65
C ALA A 1233 44.62 -7.32 19.14
N ASN A 1234 43.63 -7.27 20.04
CA ASN A 1234 43.85 -7.32 21.49
C ASN A 1234 44.40 -8.68 21.95
N ASN A 1235 43.89 -9.80 21.42
CA ASN A 1235 44.41 -11.13 21.77
C ASN A 1235 45.86 -11.36 21.28
N LEU A 1236 46.26 -10.77 20.14
CA LEU A 1236 47.65 -10.80 19.66
C LEU A 1236 48.59 -9.91 20.49
N GLN A 1237 48.09 -8.85 21.11
CA GLN A 1237 48.86 -8.04 22.06
C GLN A 1237 49.06 -8.76 23.40
N VAL A 1238 48.04 -9.45 23.91
CA VAL A 1238 48.14 -10.25 25.15
C VAL A 1238 49.08 -11.44 24.96
N SER A 1239 49.02 -12.16 23.83
CA SER A 1239 49.95 -13.26 23.55
C SER A 1239 51.40 -12.80 23.35
N ARG A 1240 51.62 -11.59 22.83
CA ARG A 1240 52.97 -10.97 22.74
C ARG A 1240 53.50 -10.49 24.09
N TRP A 1241 52.61 -10.16 25.03
CA TRP A 1241 52.97 -9.85 26.42
C TRP A 1241 53.33 -11.13 27.19
N GLU A 1242 52.61 -12.22 26.99
CA GLU A 1242 52.92 -13.52 27.61
C GLU A 1242 54.19 -14.17 27.05
N GLN A 1243 54.47 -14.04 25.74
CA GLN A 1243 55.74 -14.51 25.16
C GLN A 1243 56.96 -13.71 25.64
N LYS A 1244 56.81 -12.42 26.01
CA LYS A 1244 57.89 -11.61 26.57
C LYS A 1244 58.16 -11.83 28.06
N GLN A 1245 57.36 -12.65 28.75
CA GLN A 1245 57.68 -13.13 30.11
C GLN A 1245 58.31 -14.53 30.12
N HIS A 1246 58.48 -15.16 28.96
CA HIS A 1246 59.10 -16.49 28.81
C HIS A 1246 60.35 -16.49 27.91
N GLU A 1247 60.81 -15.31 27.47
CA GLU A 1247 62.16 -15.03 26.98
C GLU A 1247 62.85 -14.10 27.98
#